data_AF-A0A7W3J451-F1
#
_entry.id   AF-A0A7W3J451-F1
#
_cell.length_a   1.000
_cell.length_b   1.000
_cell.length_c   1.000
_cell.angle_alpha   90.00
_cell.angle_beta   90.00
_cell.angle_gamma   90.00
#
_symmetry.space_group_name_H-M   'P 1'
#
loop_
_entity.id
_entity.type
_entity.pdbx_description
1 polymer ?
#
loop_
_entity_poly.entity_id
_entity_poly.type
_entity_poly.pdbx_seq_one_letter_code
_entity_poly.pdbx_strand_id
1 'polypeptide(L)'
;MRRNSPQHPDRRPVRRLVWSGTLAAVLVASAVAIPSYGSRGGTLLAKYDATKAAVLEALPHTDPPGAAPHNHNDPATKNSLSRASDTGPETQDPTTAAEKKANAAYVAAERQTADPRLTTTPVMAPRALHPETRYAMANGCYSLTPDSEPLFFKPTKLGTYLLYDKARKFVSAAGGKADAPSTDTEWKAVQHGDRITFTSGKTALKQGGTSDFLLTRTTGCTAYPEAQIDIDGDPTAGVTPYQEVRGYVDAHTHGMAFEFLGGDVHCGKPWDKYGAPYALVDCPDHTYTGGYGSVLEAALSGRPSHDPVGWPTFKDWPAPESLTHEGTYYRWLERSWRGGQRIFVNLLVENNQLCQIYPIKHNSCDDMDSIRLQAKDMYKMQDYIDAQFGGPGKGFYRIVTNPFQARKVINAGKMAVIMGIETSRPFGCTYKHLPGGDVPACDIASIDKQLDQVRAMGVRQMELVNKFDNALSGIAGDNGEVGAVVNSANFMETGSYWDMQHCEPADPEAHDHNQVAAPDISAGQQDALFGAVGELFGSLNLGALPIYPPPDHCNSRGLTTLGEHTIKALAQRHMIFDPDHMSVKARNSALDEIEAMKYPGIVSSHSWSTPDAYPRIYRAGGFITPYAGDSTGFVAKWREHVGWADHRYYWGIGYGADMNGLGAQGDPRGTDVADPVTYPFTGMGGVTVRQQHAGKRVYDINADGVAQYGLYPDWIQDLTKVAGTSKPGDGAAILEDMSRGAEAYLQMWERATGIAPDSCRNPELRQPVRVVEGRIHDGMSTRAVMETVGQPYTRLGDHYTFCARTGQDDDVRMQVTFDRAGEVTALRRVG
;
A
#
# COMPACT_ATOMS: atom_id res chain seq x y z
N MET A 1 -18.60 52.43 68.80
CA MET A 1 -17.61 52.32 69.89
C MET A 1 -17.35 50.85 70.19
N ARG A 2 -16.07 50.44 70.21
CA ARG A 2 -15.47 49.19 70.77
C ARG A 2 -15.87 47.87 70.08
N ARG A 3 -15.00 46.87 69.88
CA ARG A 3 -13.53 46.67 70.01
C ARG A 3 -13.17 45.38 69.25
N ASN A 4 -11.97 45.32 68.70
CA ASN A 4 -11.35 44.14 68.08
C ASN A 4 -11.14 42.97 69.07
N SER A 5 -11.23 41.74 68.55
CA SER A 5 -10.43 40.59 68.97
C SER A 5 -10.05 39.76 67.72
N PRO A 6 -8.79 39.35 67.54
CA PRO A 6 -8.32 38.67 66.33
C PRO A 6 -8.56 37.15 66.42
N GLN A 7 -9.12 36.56 65.36
CA GLN A 7 -9.17 35.11 65.18
C GLN A 7 -7.86 34.61 64.56
N HIS A 8 -7.27 33.58 65.15
CA HIS A 8 -6.09 32.88 64.66
C HIS A 8 -6.38 32.12 63.34
N PRO A 9 -5.47 32.15 62.35
CA PRO A 9 -5.63 31.35 61.14
C PRO A 9 -5.25 29.88 61.40
N ASP A 10 -6.08 28.99 60.83
CA ASP A 10 -5.96 27.54 60.85
C ASP A 10 -4.60 27.06 60.28
N ARG A 11 -3.79 26.39 61.13
CA ARG A 11 -2.41 25.96 60.82
C ARG A 11 -2.30 24.62 60.08
N ARG A 12 -3.41 24.08 59.57
CA ARG A 12 -3.43 22.81 58.81
C ARG A 12 -2.69 22.84 57.46
N PRO A 13 -2.64 23.94 56.68
CA PRO A 13 -1.89 23.98 55.41
C PRO A 13 -0.37 24.00 55.63
N VAL A 14 0.09 24.70 56.67
CA VAL A 14 1.51 24.86 57.01
C VAL A 14 2.11 23.53 57.47
N ARG A 15 1.34 22.71 58.20
CA ARG A 15 1.80 21.40 58.66
C ARG A 15 1.96 20.41 57.50
N ARG A 16 1.15 20.50 56.44
CA ARG A 16 1.32 19.70 55.21
C ARG A 16 2.53 20.16 54.40
N LEU A 17 2.77 21.46 54.29
CA LEU A 17 3.94 22.00 53.60
C LEU A 17 5.26 21.65 54.31
N VAL A 18 5.27 21.62 55.64
CA VAL A 18 6.45 21.21 56.42
C VAL A 18 6.71 19.71 56.28
N TRP A 19 5.68 18.85 56.22
CA TRP A 19 5.89 17.41 55.99
C TRP A 19 6.34 17.11 54.55
N SER A 20 5.81 17.81 53.55
CA SER A 20 6.27 17.69 52.16
C SER A 20 7.69 18.22 51.96
N GLY A 21 8.03 19.34 52.61
CA GLY A 21 9.39 19.88 52.60
C GLY A 21 10.40 18.99 53.32
N THR A 22 9.99 18.32 54.41
CA THR A 22 10.86 17.38 55.14
C THR A 22 11.06 16.07 54.37
N LEU A 23 10.03 15.55 53.68
CA LEU A 23 10.17 14.37 52.81
C LEU A 23 11.05 14.67 51.59
N ALA A 24 10.91 15.86 51.00
CA ALA A 24 11.75 16.31 49.90
C ALA A 24 13.21 16.52 50.33
N ALA A 25 13.45 17.08 51.53
CA ALA A 25 14.80 17.24 52.07
C ALA A 25 15.46 15.89 52.42
N VAL A 26 14.71 14.90 52.90
CA VAL A 26 15.23 13.54 53.16
C VAL A 26 15.49 12.78 51.86
N LEU A 27 14.65 12.93 50.83
CA LEU A 27 14.91 12.37 49.49
C LEU A 27 16.14 13.00 48.82
N VAL A 28 16.34 14.31 48.98
CA VAL A 28 17.52 15.03 48.48
C VAL A 28 18.78 14.65 49.28
N ALA A 29 18.70 14.47 50.60
CA ALA A 29 19.86 14.02 51.41
C ALA A 29 20.25 12.55 51.14
N SER A 30 19.29 11.70 50.77
CA SER A 30 19.54 10.29 50.39
C SER A 30 20.21 10.18 49.02
N ALA A 31 19.97 11.13 48.12
CA ALA A 31 20.58 11.19 46.79
C ALA A 31 22.03 11.76 46.80
N VAL A 32 22.49 12.33 47.92
CA VAL A 32 23.81 12.97 48.04
C VAL A 32 24.91 12.01 48.56
N ALA A 33 24.57 10.76 48.92
CA ALA A 33 25.53 9.79 49.47
C ALA A 33 25.88 8.61 48.52
N ILE A 34 25.65 8.74 47.20
CA ILE A 34 26.10 7.78 46.19
C ILE A 34 26.96 8.53 45.16
N PRO A 35 28.13 8.01 44.74
CA PRO A 35 29.14 8.81 44.04
C PRO A 35 28.61 9.36 42.71
N SER A 36 28.78 10.65 42.55
CA SER A 36 28.46 11.48 41.39
C SER A 36 29.27 11.11 40.14
N TYR A 37 28.60 10.92 39.01
CA TYR A 37 29.06 11.42 37.70
C TYR A 37 27.85 11.93 36.87
N GLY A 38 27.63 13.25 36.93
CA GLY A 38 27.20 14.10 35.81
C GLY A 38 25.74 14.13 35.35
N SER A 39 24.86 14.90 36.03
CA SER A 39 23.69 15.49 35.36
C SER A 39 24.04 16.84 34.73
N ARG A 40 23.74 17.06 33.45
CA ARG A 40 23.73 18.41 32.84
C ARG A 40 22.33 18.78 32.36
N GLY A 41 21.80 19.88 32.90
CA GLY A 41 20.58 20.54 32.44
C GLY A 41 20.85 21.50 31.28
N GLY A 42 19.90 21.60 30.35
CA GLY A 42 19.89 22.52 29.21
C GLY A 42 18.52 22.50 28.50
N THR A 43 18.16 23.60 27.84
CA THR A 43 16.94 23.70 27.01
C THR A 43 17.03 22.76 25.80
N LEU A 44 15.90 22.42 25.17
CA LEU A 44 15.83 21.55 23.98
C LEU A 44 16.80 22.02 22.86
N LEU A 45 16.92 23.34 22.66
CA LEU A 45 17.90 23.93 21.73
C LEU A 45 19.36 23.65 22.12
N ALA A 46 19.70 23.71 23.42
CA ALA A 46 21.06 23.47 23.90
C ALA A 46 21.44 21.98 23.86
N LYS A 47 20.46 21.08 23.98
CA LYS A 47 20.66 19.65 23.73
C LYS A 47 20.85 19.39 22.24
N TYR A 48 20.04 20.01 21.39
CA TYR A 48 20.16 19.96 19.93
C TYR A 48 21.52 20.48 19.42
N ASP A 49 22.03 21.60 19.94
CA ASP A 49 23.35 22.12 19.54
C ASP A 49 24.52 21.21 19.98
N ALA A 50 24.38 20.54 21.13
CA ALA A 50 25.38 19.57 21.59
C ALA A 50 25.35 18.28 20.75
N THR A 51 24.16 17.81 20.35
CA THR A 51 23.99 16.68 19.43
C THR A 51 24.45 17.04 18.02
N LYS A 52 24.22 18.29 17.56
CA LYS A 52 24.68 18.81 16.26
C LYS A 52 26.20 18.77 16.12
N ALA A 53 26.94 19.16 17.16
CA ALA A 53 28.40 19.10 17.12
C ALA A 53 28.92 17.66 17.07
N ALA A 54 28.31 16.74 17.83
CA ALA A 54 28.69 15.32 17.85
C ALA A 54 28.35 14.59 16.54
N VAL A 55 27.19 14.88 15.93
CA VAL A 55 26.74 14.28 14.67
C VAL A 55 27.53 14.81 13.46
N LEU A 56 27.97 16.08 13.49
CA LEU A 56 28.78 16.67 12.41
C LEU A 56 30.25 16.24 12.44
N GLU A 57 30.80 15.83 13.59
CA GLU A 57 32.17 15.29 13.69
C GLU A 57 32.23 13.76 13.42
N ALA A 58 31.09 13.05 13.43
CA ALA A 58 31.03 11.58 13.35
C ALA A 58 30.70 11.00 11.97
N LEU A 59 30.51 11.81 10.92
CA LEU A 59 30.19 11.29 9.58
C LEU A 59 31.07 11.97 8.51
N PRO A 60 32.02 11.20 7.96
CA PRO A 60 31.67 10.36 6.82
C PRO A 60 31.95 8.89 7.10
N HIS A 61 31.03 8.02 6.68
CA HIS A 61 31.35 6.61 6.54
C HIS A 61 32.47 6.49 5.50
N THR A 62 33.59 5.93 5.93
CA THR A 62 34.60 5.39 5.01
C THR A 62 34.37 3.90 4.93
N ASP A 63 33.98 3.42 3.75
CA ASP A 63 33.88 1.99 3.48
C ASP A 63 35.23 1.31 3.76
N PRO A 64 35.24 0.06 4.26
CA PRO A 64 36.46 -0.73 4.39
C PRO A 64 37.17 -0.84 3.03
N PRO A 65 38.52 -0.80 2.99
CA PRO A 65 39.25 -1.00 1.75
C PRO A 65 38.92 -2.35 1.11
N GLY A 66 38.22 -2.34 -0.03
CA GLY A 66 37.86 -3.53 -0.81
C GLY A 66 36.44 -4.06 -0.61
N ALA A 67 35.62 -3.45 0.26
CA ALA A 67 34.18 -3.73 0.28
C ALA A 67 33.46 -2.92 -0.81
N ALA A 68 32.51 -3.54 -1.51
CA ALA A 68 31.57 -2.79 -2.32
C ALA A 68 30.67 -1.97 -1.37
N PRO A 69 30.44 -0.66 -1.62
CA PRO A 69 29.49 0.13 -0.86
C PRO A 69 28.10 -0.53 -0.94
N HIS A 70 27.37 -0.67 0.17
CA HIS A 70 25.96 -1.08 0.14
C HIS A 70 25.09 -0.06 0.86
N ASN A 71 23.90 0.16 0.31
CA ASN A 71 22.92 1.18 0.71
C ASN A 71 21.55 0.48 0.74
N HIS A 72 20.63 0.83 1.64
CA HIS A 72 19.24 0.32 1.55
C HIS A 72 18.51 0.85 0.30
N ASN A 73 19.09 1.86 -0.36
CA ASN A 73 18.78 2.31 -1.71
C ASN A 73 19.60 1.61 -2.80
N ASP A 74 20.31 0.52 -2.50
CA ASP A 74 21.09 -0.23 -3.49
C ASP A 74 20.14 -0.76 -4.58
N PRO A 75 20.33 -0.36 -5.85
CA PRO A 75 19.58 -0.88 -6.96
C PRO A 75 19.60 -2.42 -7.03
N ALA A 76 20.65 -3.09 -6.53
CA ALA A 76 20.71 -4.56 -6.50
C ALA A 76 19.56 -5.18 -5.68
N THR A 77 19.28 -4.65 -4.49
CA THR A 77 18.23 -5.14 -3.59
C THR A 77 16.82 -4.80 -4.09
N LYS A 78 16.61 -3.62 -4.67
CA LYS A 78 15.29 -3.22 -5.23
C LYS A 78 14.90 -4.04 -6.46
N ASN A 79 15.90 -4.50 -7.21
CA ASN A 79 15.71 -5.18 -8.49
C ASN A 79 15.83 -6.69 -8.41
N SER A 80 16.12 -7.24 -7.23
CA SER A 80 16.23 -8.67 -7.03
C SER A 80 14.92 -9.39 -7.37
N LEU A 81 15.05 -10.61 -7.92
CA LEU A 81 13.91 -11.48 -8.22
C LEU A 81 13.19 -11.94 -6.94
N SER A 82 13.98 -12.12 -5.89
CA SER A 82 13.57 -12.39 -4.52
C SER A 82 14.22 -11.37 -3.60
N ARG A 83 13.44 -10.76 -2.71
CA ARG A 83 13.86 -9.94 -1.58
C ARG A 83 13.81 -10.73 -0.28
N ALA A 84 13.82 -12.07 -0.35
CA ALA A 84 13.96 -12.93 0.81
C ALA A 84 15.37 -13.56 0.92
N SER A 85 16.18 -13.49 -0.15
CA SER A 85 17.49 -14.13 -0.29
C SER A 85 18.45 -13.37 -1.22
N ASP A 86 19.76 -13.59 -1.08
CA ASP A 86 20.79 -13.02 -1.96
C ASP A 86 20.90 -13.84 -3.26
N THR A 87 20.21 -13.45 -4.33
CA THR A 87 20.15 -14.28 -5.56
C THR A 87 21.41 -14.16 -6.44
N GLY A 88 22.06 -15.29 -6.77
CA GLY A 88 23.21 -15.38 -7.70
C GLY A 88 22.87 -15.84 -9.14
N PRO A 89 23.85 -15.98 -10.05
CA PRO A 89 23.64 -16.38 -11.45
C PRO A 89 23.24 -17.86 -11.66
N GLU A 90 23.18 -18.68 -10.60
CA GLU A 90 22.98 -20.13 -10.68
C GLU A 90 21.67 -20.57 -10.01
N THR A 91 20.56 -20.00 -10.50
CA THR A 91 19.18 -20.21 -10.04
C THR A 91 18.76 -21.69 -10.01
N GLN A 92 18.52 -22.32 -8.85
CA GLN A 92 17.78 -23.57 -8.67
C GLN A 92 16.28 -23.31 -8.73
N ASP A 93 15.88 -22.67 -9.82
CA ASP A 93 14.54 -22.77 -10.32
C ASP A 93 14.22 -24.24 -10.66
N PRO A 94 13.21 -24.87 -10.03
CA PRO A 94 12.85 -26.26 -10.32
C PRO A 94 12.31 -26.44 -11.75
N THR A 95 12.05 -25.35 -12.46
CA THR A 95 11.57 -25.31 -13.84
C THR A 95 12.74 -25.52 -14.80
N THR A 96 12.72 -26.63 -15.53
CA THR A 96 13.72 -26.91 -16.56
C THR A 96 13.66 -25.89 -17.70
N ALA A 97 14.76 -25.72 -18.43
CA ALA A 97 14.79 -24.84 -19.61
C ALA A 97 13.73 -25.22 -20.68
N ALA A 98 13.36 -26.50 -20.78
CA ALA A 98 12.30 -26.97 -21.67
C ALA A 98 10.92 -26.52 -21.21
N GLU A 99 10.64 -26.60 -19.90
CA GLU A 99 9.40 -26.08 -19.30
C GLU A 99 9.31 -24.56 -19.44
N LYS A 100 10.38 -23.81 -19.13
CA LYS A 100 10.43 -22.35 -19.35
C LYS A 100 10.06 -21.97 -20.78
N LYS A 101 10.60 -22.69 -21.76
CA LYS A 101 10.30 -22.47 -23.17
C LYS A 101 8.83 -22.79 -23.51
N ALA A 102 8.27 -23.85 -22.95
CA ALA A 102 6.87 -24.20 -23.13
C ALA A 102 5.93 -23.15 -22.51
N ASN A 103 6.26 -22.69 -21.30
CA ASN A 103 5.51 -21.65 -20.56
C ASN A 103 5.55 -20.32 -21.33
N ALA A 104 6.73 -19.91 -21.82
CA ALA A 104 6.86 -18.71 -22.65
C ALA A 104 6.07 -18.82 -23.98
N ALA A 105 6.02 -20.01 -24.60
CA ALA A 105 5.22 -20.24 -25.80
C ALA A 105 3.71 -20.18 -25.51
N TYR A 106 3.27 -20.70 -24.36
CA TYR A 106 1.90 -20.57 -23.88
C TYR A 106 1.51 -19.10 -23.67
N VAL A 107 2.34 -18.33 -22.96
CA VAL A 107 2.14 -16.90 -22.76
C VAL A 107 2.05 -16.15 -24.10
N ALA A 108 2.93 -16.47 -25.06
CA ALA A 108 2.88 -15.88 -26.39
C ALA A 108 1.56 -16.19 -27.14
N ALA A 109 0.98 -17.37 -26.93
CA ALA A 109 -0.34 -17.72 -27.49
C ALA A 109 -1.48 -16.99 -26.77
N GLU A 110 -1.41 -16.82 -25.44
CA GLU A 110 -2.39 -16.06 -24.67
C GLU A 110 -2.49 -14.61 -25.17
N ARG A 111 -1.37 -13.96 -25.48
CA ARG A 111 -1.34 -12.60 -26.06
C ARG A 111 -2.04 -12.49 -27.43
N GLN A 112 -2.28 -13.60 -28.12
CA GLN A 112 -2.99 -13.64 -29.41
C GLN A 112 -4.50 -13.90 -29.25
N THR A 113 -4.97 -14.15 -28.03
CA THR A 113 -6.40 -14.30 -27.74
C THR A 113 -7.15 -13.00 -28.00
N ALA A 114 -8.41 -13.11 -28.42
CA ALA A 114 -9.22 -11.93 -28.74
C ALA A 114 -9.43 -11.04 -27.51
N ASP A 115 -9.17 -9.74 -27.69
CA ASP A 115 -9.40 -8.76 -26.63
C ASP A 115 -10.88 -8.43 -26.42
N PRO A 116 -11.28 -8.13 -25.17
CA PRO A 116 -12.61 -7.62 -24.91
C PRO A 116 -12.78 -6.23 -25.55
N ARG A 117 -13.97 -5.98 -26.10
CA ARG A 117 -14.34 -4.63 -26.49
C ARG A 117 -14.46 -3.75 -25.25
N LEU A 118 -13.72 -2.65 -25.23
CA LEU A 118 -13.80 -1.63 -24.18
C LEU A 118 -14.59 -0.41 -24.67
N THR A 119 -15.09 0.37 -23.73
CA THR A 119 -15.63 1.72 -23.91
C THR A 119 -14.88 2.67 -22.98
N THR A 120 -15.23 3.95 -22.96
CA THR A 120 -14.78 4.89 -21.95
C THR A 120 -15.93 5.35 -21.06
N THR A 121 -15.60 5.88 -19.88
CA THR A 121 -16.56 6.55 -19.01
C THR A 121 -16.06 7.96 -18.67
N PRO A 122 -16.92 8.99 -18.67
CA PRO A 122 -16.51 10.31 -18.23
C PRO A 122 -16.07 10.27 -16.77
N VAL A 123 -14.95 10.92 -16.46
CA VAL A 123 -14.43 11.02 -15.10
C VAL A 123 -15.43 11.70 -14.16
N MET A 124 -16.10 12.75 -14.64
CA MET A 124 -17.19 13.40 -13.92
C MET A 124 -18.31 13.77 -14.89
N ALA A 125 -19.53 13.84 -14.37
CA ALA A 125 -20.66 14.35 -15.14
C ALA A 125 -20.43 15.82 -15.56
N PRO A 126 -20.90 16.23 -16.75
CA PRO A 126 -20.91 17.63 -17.16
C PRO A 126 -21.65 18.51 -16.13
N ARG A 127 -21.08 19.67 -15.82
CA ARG A 127 -21.72 20.61 -14.87
C ARG A 127 -22.91 21.31 -15.51
N ALA A 128 -24.09 21.15 -14.93
CA ALA A 128 -25.30 21.88 -15.31
C ALA A 128 -25.21 23.38 -14.96
N LEU A 129 -26.14 24.18 -15.51
CA LEU A 129 -26.25 25.61 -15.19
C LEU A 129 -26.60 25.83 -13.71
N HIS A 130 -27.50 25.00 -13.19
CA HIS A 130 -27.84 24.95 -11.77
C HIS A 130 -27.45 23.57 -11.24
N PRO A 131 -26.80 23.47 -10.08
CA PRO A 131 -26.38 22.19 -9.54
C PRO A 131 -27.61 21.32 -9.21
N GLU A 132 -27.68 20.13 -9.82
CA GLU A 132 -28.80 19.19 -9.66
C GLU A 132 -28.87 18.61 -8.23
N THR A 133 -27.73 18.55 -7.56
CA THR A 133 -27.62 18.07 -6.18
C THR A 133 -26.75 18.99 -5.36
N ARG A 134 -26.88 18.92 -4.02
CA ARG A 134 -25.94 19.56 -3.08
C ARG A 134 -24.47 19.15 -3.27
N TYR A 135 -24.17 18.14 -4.08
CA TYR A 135 -22.82 17.66 -4.35
C TYR A 135 -22.24 18.18 -5.67
N ALA A 136 -23.11 18.56 -6.62
CA ALA A 136 -22.76 18.90 -8.00
C ALA A 136 -21.92 20.19 -8.15
N MET A 137 -21.70 20.91 -7.05
CA MET A 137 -20.81 22.07 -7.01
C MET A 137 -19.32 21.69 -6.99
N ALA A 138 -18.99 20.42 -6.74
CA ALA A 138 -17.62 19.97 -6.52
C ALA A 138 -16.63 20.48 -7.57
N ASN A 139 -15.60 21.19 -7.08
CA ASN A 139 -14.52 21.76 -7.85
C ASN A 139 -15.01 22.66 -9.01
N GLY A 140 -16.19 23.28 -8.84
CA GLY A 140 -16.86 24.08 -9.86
C GLY A 140 -16.91 25.57 -9.52
N CYS A 141 -17.26 26.37 -10.53
CA CYS A 141 -17.36 27.82 -10.45
C CYS A 141 -18.84 28.24 -10.53
N TYR A 142 -19.36 28.83 -9.45
CA TYR A 142 -20.76 29.26 -9.36
C TYR A 142 -20.86 30.62 -8.67
N SER A 143 -21.91 31.38 -8.99
CA SER A 143 -22.33 32.56 -8.23
C SER A 143 -23.49 32.20 -7.29
N LEU A 144 -23.55 32.86 -6.12
CA LEU A 144 -24.62 32.66 -5.13
C LEU A 144 -25.94 33.32 -5.58
N THR A 145 -25.82 34.48 -6.20
CA THR A 145 -26.89 35.25 -6.85
C THR A 145 -26.38 35.79 -8.19
N PRO A 146 -27.26 36.24 -9.11
CA PRO A 146 -26.85 36.75 -10.43
C PRO A 146 -25.78 37.85 -10.37
N ASP A 147 -25.86 38.74 -9.39
CA ASP A 147 -24.93 39.88 -9.24
C ASP A 147 -23.76 39.62 -8.28
N SER A 148 -23.68 38.41 -7.70
CA SER A 148 -22.59 38.06 -6.78
C SER A 148 -21.32 37.65 -7.52
N GLU A 149 -20.18 37.79 -6.84
CA GLU A 149 -18.91 37.34 -7.40
C GLU A 149 -18.89 35.82 -7.67
N PRO A 150 -18.16 35.37 -8.71
CA PRO A 150 -17.85 33.95 -8.90
C PRO A 150 -17.04 33.37 -7.74
N LEU A 151 -17.47 32.22 -7.22
CA LEU A 151 -16.79 31.46 -6.17
C LEU A 151 -16.46 30.05 -6.67
N PHE A 152 -15.25 29.58 -6.35
CA PHE A 152 -14.85 28.20 -6.53
C PHE A 152 -15.28 27.38 -5.31
N PHE A 153 -15.97 26.26 -5.56
CA PHE A 153 -16.51 25.37 -4.52
C PHE A 153 -15.58 24.17 -4.32
N LYS A 154 -14.61 24.28 -3.39
CA LYS A 154 -13.71 23.17 -3.02
C LYS A 154 -14.39 22.30 -1.96
N PRO A 155 -14.67 21.02 -2.24
CA PRO A 155 -15.23 20.12 -1.23
C PRO A 155 -14.20 19.81 -0.14
N THR A 156 -14.61 19.92 1.12
CA THR A 156 -13.83 19.43 2.28
C THR A 156 -14.24 18.02 2.71
N LYS A 157 -15.52 17.69 2.46
CA LYS A 157 -16.15 16.38 2.61
C LYS A 157 -17.49 16.41 1.86
N LEU A 158 -18.21 15.29 1.86
CA LEU A 158 -19.51 15.17 1.20
C LEU A 158 -20.47 16.30 1.62
N GLY A 159 -20.81 17.17 0.67
CA GLY A 159 -21.78 18.26 0.83
C GLY A 159 -21.31 19.40 1.73
N THR A 160 -20.00 19.53 1.97
CA THR A 160 -19.39 20.65 2.71
C THR A 160 -18.29 21.27 1.86
N TYR A 161 -18.25 22.61 1.80
CA TYR A 161 -17.40 23.33 0.87
C TYR A 161 -16.65 24.47 1.53
N LEU A 162 -15.43 24.71 1.04
CA LEU A 162 -14.82 26.04 1.08
C LEU A 162 -15.33 26.82 -0.13
N LEU A 163 -15.66 28.09 0.09
CA LEU A 163 -16.02 29.04 -0.96
C LEU A 163 -14.83 29.97 -1.20
N TYR A 164 -14.11 29.74 -2.30
CA TYR A 164 -12.84 30.38 -2.60
C TYR A 164 -13.00 31.44 -3.69
N ASP A 165 -12.58 32.67 -3.39
CA ASP A 165 -12.78 33.79 -4.31
C ASP A 165 -11.59 34.05 -5.25
N LYS A 166 -11.75 35.04 -6.13
CA LYS A 166 -10.71 35.41 -7.10
C LYS A 166 -9.42 35.88 -6.45
N ALA A 167 -9.51 36.49 -5.26
CA ALA A 167 -8.39 37.00 -4.47
C ALA A 167 -7.74 35.91 -3.60
N ARG A 168 -8.10 34.64 -3.80
CA ARG A 168 -7.57 33.48 -3.07
C ARG A 168 -7.92 33.51 -1.58
N LYS A 169 -9.08 34.07 -1.23
CA LYS A 169 -9.60 34.11 0.14
C LYS A 169 -10.84 33.24 0.30
N PHE A 170 -11.12 32.85 1.53
CA PHE A 170 -12.23 31.99 1.91
C PHE A 170 -13.39 32.80 2.47
N VAL A 171 -14.61 32.56 2.02
CA VAL A 171 -15.80 33.14 2.66
C VAL A 171 -15.92 32.60 4.09
N SER A 172 -15.97 33.50 5.08
CA SER A 172 -15.94 33.14 6.50
C SER A 172 -17.26 33.43 7.21
N ALA A 173 -17.69 32.51 8.06
CA ALA A 173 -18.82 32.65 8.97
C ALA A 173 -18.57 33.64 10.11
N ALA A 174 -17.29 33.97 10.37
CA ALA A 174 -16.91 35.09 11.25
C ALA A 174 -17.15 36.47 10.59
N GLY A 175 -17.56 36.48 9.31
CA GLY A 175 -17.74 37.67 8.50
C GLY A 175 -16.55 37.94 7.58
N GLY A 176 -16.84 38.50 6.40
CA GLY A 176 -15.82 38.85 5.41
C GLY A 176 -15.11 37.64 4.80
N LYS A 177 -13.80 37.78 4.61
CA LYS A 177 -12.94 36.81 3.92
C LYS A 177 -11.74 36.44 4.81
N ALA A 178 -11.32 35.19 4.77
CA ALA A 178 -10.18 34.66 5.52
C ALA A 178 -9.04 34.22 4.60
N ASP A 179 -7.82 34.27 5.11
CA ASP A 179 -6.59 33.92 4.37
C ASP A 179 -6.31 32.42 4.39
N ALA A 180 -6.79 31.74 5.42
CA ALA A 180 -6.62 30.31 5.64
C ALA A 180 -7.98 29.64 5.86
N PRO A 181 -8.12 28.36 5.46
CA PRO A 181 -9.29 27.57 5.77
C PRO A 181 -9.33 27.23 7.27
N SER A 182 -10.53 27.25 7.82
CA SER A 182 -10.86 26.89 9.19
C SER A 182 -12.29 26.36 9.26
N THR A 183 -12.72 25.90 10.43
CA THR A 183 -14.12 25.52 10.68
C THR A 183 -15.11 26.63 10.31
N ASP A 184 -14.73 27.89 10.48
CA ASP A 184 -15.59 29.04 10.15
C ASP A 184 -15.70 29.28 8.64
N THR A 185 -14.81 28.70 7.84
CA THR A 185 -14.87 28.77 6.38
C THR A 185 -15.50 27.55 5.73
N GLU A 186 -15.85 26.53 6.52
CA GLU A 186 -16.53 25.33 6.05
C GLU A 186 -18.04 25.52 6.02
N TRP A 187 -18.61 25.46 4.82
CA TRP A 187 -20.03 25.66 4.57
C TRP A 187 -20.72 24.35 4.20
N LYS A 188 -21.57 23.84 5.11
CA LYS A 188 -22.42 22.69 4.84
C LYS A 188 -23.58 23.09 3.94
N ALA A 189 -23.71 22.42 2.80
CA ALA A 189 -24.79 22.63 1.84
C ALA A 189 -26.03 21.80 2.21
N VAL A 190 -27.19 22.44 2.20
CA VAL A 190 -28.50 21.78 2.34
C VAL A 190 -29.37 22.18 1.17
N GLN A 191 -29.92 21.21 0.46
CA GLN A 191 -30.73 21.42 -0.74
C GLN A 191 -32.22 21.42 -0.41
N HIS A 192 -32.95 22.37 -0.98
CA HIS A 192 -34.40 22.54 -0.91
C HIS A 192 -34.95 22.72 -2.33
N GLY A 193 -35.32 21.63 -2.98
CA GLY A 193 -35.65 21.66 -4.41
C GLY A 193 -34.42 22.01 -5.26
N ASP A 194 -34.52 23.09 -6.04
CA ASP A 194 -33.45 23.65 -6.88
C ASP A 194 -32.57 24.68 -6.15
N ARG A 195 -32.92 25.02 -4.91
CA ARG A 195 -32.19 26.01 -4.10
C ARG A 195 -31.33 25.34 -3.04
N ILE A 196 -30.24 26.01 -2.67
CA ILE A 196 -29.27 25.52 -1.70
C ILE A 196 -29.03 26.60 -0.64
N THR A 197 -29.08 26.18 0.62
CA THR A 197 -28.65 26.96 1.77
C THR A 197 -27.29 26.48 2.26
N PHE A 198 -26.51 27.38 2.87
CA PHE A 198 -25.19 27.07 3.43
C PHE A 198 -25.12 27.46 4.90
N THR A 199 -24.59 26.56 5.73
CA THR A 199 -24.43 26.79 7.17
C THR A 199 -23.04 26.41 7.65
N SER A 200 -22.45 27.25 8.51
CA SER A 200 -21.27 26.94 9.31
C SER A 200 -21.62 27.11 10.79
N GLY A 201 -21.60 26.02 11.56
CA GLY A 201 -22.11 26.02 12.93
C GLY A 201 -23.58 26.48 12.99
N LYS A 202 -23.84 27.59 13.69
CA LYS A 202 -25.18 28.22 13.79
C LYS A 202 -25.38 29.38 12.80
N THR A 203 -24.37 29.69 11.99
CA THR A 203 -24.37 30.82 11.07
C THR A 203 -24.83 30.37 9.69
N ALA A 204 -25.85 31.03 9.15
CA ALA A 204 -26.27 30.86 7.76
C ALA A 204 -25.53 31.87 6.86
N LEU A 205 -25.06 31.41 5.71
CA LEU A 205 -24.47 32.28 4.69
C LEU A 205 -25.54 33.23 4.16
N LYS A 206 -25.23 34.53 4.10
CA LYS A 206 -26.12 35.55 3.54
C LYS A 206 -25.40 36.32 2.46
N GLN A 207 -26.06 36.51 1.31
CA GLN A 207 -25.59 37.34 0.20
C GLN A 207 -26.77 38.13 -0.35
N GLY A 208 -26.65 39.46 -0.46
CA GLY A 208 -27.72 40.30 -1.00
C GLY A 208 -29.06 40.19 -0.25
N GLY A 209 -29.03 39.93 1.06
CA GLY A 209 -30.24 39.79 1.89
C GLY A 209 -30.92 38.41 1.86
N THR A 210 -30.48 37.48 0.99
CA THR A 210 -30.97 36.09 0.97
C THR A 210 -29.95 35.11 1.58
N SER A 211 -30.45 33.99 2.11
CA SER A 211 -29.66 32.84 2.57
C SER A 211 -29.96 31.54 1.82
N ASP A 212 -30.83 31.62 0.82
CA ASP A 212 -31.29 30.51 0.01
C ASP A 212 -31.01 30.85 -1.46
N PHE A 213 -30.20 30.02 -2.12
CA PHE A 213 -29.52 30.38 -3.36
C PHE A 213 -29.91 29.45 -4.51
N LEU A 214 -30.31 30.03 -5.64
CA LEU A 214 -30.31 29.33 -6.92
C LEU A 214 -28.95 29.55 -7.57
N LEU A 215 -28.01 28.65 -7.29
CA LEU A 215 -26.63 28.78 -7.76
C LEU A 215 -26.56 28.72 -9.27
N THR A 216 -25.81 29.61 -9.88
CA THR A 216 -25.67 29.68 -11.34
C THR A 216 -24.22 29.46 -11.72
N ARG A 217 -23.96 28.46 -12.57
CA ARG A 217 -22.64 28.16 -13.10
C ARG A 217 -22.12 29.37 -13.85
N THR A 218 -20.88 29.77 -13.55
CA THR A 218 -20.24 30.94 -14.14
C THR A 218 -18.77 30.61 -14.46
N THR A 219 -18.02 31.62 -14.91
CA THR A 219 -16.60 31.50 -15.25
C THR A 219 -15.77 32.55 -14.51
N GLY A 220 -14.44 32.46 -14.63
CA GLY A 220 -13.52 33.42 -14.03
C GLY A 220 -13.24 33.22 -12.54
N CYS A 221 -13.56 32.07 -11.97
CA CYS A 221 -13.08 31.68 -10.64
C CYS A 221 -11.58 31.36 -10.66
N THR A 222 -10.91 31.58 -9.54
CA THR A 222 -9.54 31.09 -9.31
C THR A 222 -9.61 29.64 -8.85
N ALA A 223 -8.86 28.75 -9.51
CA ALA A 223 -8.75 27.36 -9.09
C ALA A 223 -8.09 27.25 -7.71
N TYR A 224 -8.56 26.31 -6.89
CA TYR A 224 -7.93 25.99 -5.62
C TYR A 224 -6.56 25.30 -5.86
N PRO A 225 -5.52 25.57 -5.05
CA PRO A 225 -4.23 24.88 -5.18
C PRO A 225 -4.39 23.36 -5.03
N GLU A 226 -3.97 22.60 -6.03
CA GLU A 226 -4.09 21.14 -6.08
C GLU A 226 -3.08 20.55 -7.06
N ALA A 227 -2.67 19.29 -6.84
CA ALA A 227 -1.80 18.57 -7.77
C ALA A 227 -2.52 18.26 -9.10
N GLN A 228 -1.80 18.45 -10.20
CA GLN A 228 -2.28 18.17 -11.54
C GLN A 228 -2.22 16.66 -11.83
N ILE A 229 -3.11 16.22 -12.74
CA ILE A 229 -3.21 14.82 -13.16
C ILE A 229 -2.42 14.57 -14.43
N ASP A 230 -2.40 15.53 -15.35
CA ASP A 230 -1.62 15.47 -16.59
C ASP A 230 -1.91 14.23 -17.46
N ILE A 231 -3.15 13.74 -17.40
CA ILE A 231 -3.73 12.74 -18.31
C ILE A 231 -4.89 13.37 -19.07
N ASP A 232 -4.81 13.34 -20.40
CA ASP A 232 -5.94 13.68 -21.28
C ASP A 232 -6.62 12.41 -21.80
N GLY A 233 -7.94 12.38 -21.74
CA GLY A 233 -8.77 11.24 -22.13
C GLY A 233 -9.61 10.69 -20.98
N ASP A 234 -10.65 9.94 -21.34
CA ASP A 234 -11.50 9.27 -20.39
C ASP A 234 -10.98 7.87 -20.06
N PRO A 235 -11.08 7.41 -18.80
CA PRO A 235 -10.69 6.07 -18.39
C PRO A 235 -11.52 5.00 -19.12
N THR A 236 -10.88 3.87 -19.39
CA THR A 236 -11.55 2.71 -20.00
C THR A 236 -12.54 2.05 -19.05
N ALA A 237 -13.62 1.54 -19.62
CA ALA A 237 -14.71 0.80 -18.98
C ALA A 237 -15.10 -0.40 -19.84
N GLY A 238 -15.90 -1.32 -19.30
CA GLY A 238 -16.44 -2.46 -20.02
C GLY A 238 -17.74 -2.10 -20.75
N VAL A 239 -18.08 -2.86 -21.80
CA VAL A 239 -19.38 -2.71 -22.48
C VAL A 239 -20.51 -3.46 -21.74
N THR A 240 -20.15 -4.37 -20.85
CA THR A 240 -21.02 -5.01 -19.86
C THR A 240 -20.34 -5.02 -18.48
N PRO A 241 -21.08 -5.16 -17.37
CA PRO A 241 -20.48 -5.13 -16.04
C PRO A 241 -19.71 -6.42 -15.67
N TYR A 242 -19.76 -7.45 -16.51
CA TYR A 242 -19.30 -8.81 -16.20
C TYR A 242 -18.31 -9.39 -17.22
N GLN A 243 -17.93 -8.63 -18.24
CA GLN A 243 -16.89 -9.03 -19.20
C GLN A 243 -15.49 -9.09 -18.58
N GLU A 244 -14.54 -9.57 -19.38
CA GLU A 244 -13.11 -9.50 -19.14
C GLU A 244 -12.64 -8.06 -18.97
N VAL A 245 -11.70 -7.84 -18.04
CA VAL A 245 -11.15 -6.52 -17.75
C VAL A 245 -9.75 -6.34 -18.37
N ARG A 246 -9.35 -5.09 -18.58
CA ARG A 246 -7.99 -4.70 -19.03
C ARG A 246 -7.47 -3.54 -18.18
N GLY A 247 -6.22 -3.65 -17.75
CA GLY A 247 -5.50 -2.69 -16.92
C GLY A 247 -4.55 -3.39 -15.93
N TYR A 248 -3.65 -2.62 -15.34
CA TYR A 248 -2.63 -3.15 -14.44
C TYR A 248 -3.07 -3.19 -12.98
N VAL A 249 -2.30 -3.95 -12.20
CA VAL A 249 -2.53 -4.27 -10.79
C VAL A 249 -1.33 -3.83 -9.97
N ASP A 250 -1.63 -3.16 -8.87
CA ASP A 250 -0.73 -3.08 -7.72
C ASP A 250 -1.33 -3.93 -6.59
N ALA A 251 -0.62 -4.97 -6.17
CA ALA A 251 -1.09 -5.87 -5.12
C ALA A 251 -0.45 -5.63 -3.75
N HIS A 252 0.34 -4.57 -3.59
CA HIS A 252 1.03 -4.28 -2.34
C HIS A 252 1.35 -2.79 -2.19
N THR A 253 0.66 -2.09 -1.28
CA THR A 253 0.89 -0.66 -0.97
C THR A 253 0.42 -0.32 0.44
N HIS A 254 1.01 0.71 1.06
CA HIS A 254 0.64 1.24 2.39
C HIS A 254 0.08 2.66 2.33
N GLY A 255 -1.05 2.84 1.66
CA GLY A 255 -1.68 4.15 1.49
C GLY A 255 -2.18 4.82 2.77
N MET A 256 -2.26 4.10 3.90
CA MET A 256 -2.63 4.66 5.21
C MET A 256 -1.43 4.74 6.17
N ALA A 257 -0.20 4.66 5.66
CA ALA A 257 1.02 4.69 6.46
C ALA A 257 1.20 5.98 7.29
N PHE A 258 0.48 7.06 7.00
CA PHE A 258 0.45 8.24 7.87
C PHE A 258 -0.08 7.95 9.29
N GLU A 259 -0.68 6.78 9.53
CA GLU A 259 -1.06 6.31 10.88
C GLU A 259 -0.06 5.29 11.48
N PHE A 260 0.91 4.81 10.68
CA PHE A 260 1.90 3.79 11.02
C PHE A 260 2.85 4.23 12.15
N LEU A 261 3.30 3.28 12.97
CA LEU A 261 4.23 3.52 14.08
C LEU A 261 3.78 4.64 15.02
N GLY A 262 2.47 4.65 15.32
CA GLY A 262 1.89 5.65 16.20
C GLY A 262 1.54 6.99 15.52
N GLY A 263 1.69 7.07 14.19
CA GLY A 263 1.14 8.12 13.32
C GLY A 263 1.99 9.38 13.15
N ASP A 264 3.15 9.48 13.80
CA ASP A 264 4.04 10.64 13.68
C ASP A 264 5.39 10.30 13.03
N VAL A 265 5.56 9.05 12.55
CA VAL A 265 6.76 8.64 11.79
C VAL A 265 6.66 9.06 10.32
N HIS A 266 5.48 8.91 9.73
CA HIS A 266 5.28 9.11 8.29
C HIS A 266 4.61 10.47 8.03
N CYS A 267 5.27 11.28 7.23
CA CYS A 267 4.99 12.70 7.06
C CYS A 267 4.11 12.96 5.84
N GLY A 268 3.08 13.77 6.05
CA GLY A 268 2.06 14.04 5.03
C GLY A 268 0.89 13.08 5.14
N LYS A 269 -0.06 13.20 4.20
CA LYS A 269 -1.29 12.40 4.19
C LYS A 269 -1.75 12.08 2.77
N PRO A 270 -2.35 10.91 2.55
CA PRO A 270 -2.97 10.53 1.28
C PRO A 270 -4.14 11.47 0.88
N TRP A 271 -4.75 12.16 1.85
CA TRP A 271 -5.65 13.29 1.63
C TRP A 271 -5.69 14.22 2.86
N ASP A 272 -6.08 15.47 2.63
CA ASP A 272 -6.53 16.38 3.68
C ASP A 272 -7.80 17.10 3.19
N LYS A 273 -8.70 17.44 4.12
CA LYS A 273 -9.94 18.15 3.78
C LYS A 273 -9.67 19.51 3.12
N TYR A 274 -8.49 20.09 3.31
CA TYR A 274 -8.03 21.33 2.70
C TYR A 274 -7.05 21.09 1.53
N GLY A 275 -6.91 19.86 1.04
CA GLY A 275 -6.15 19.56 -0.18
C GLY A 275 -4.62 19.63 -0.02
N ALA A 276 -3.93 19.68 -1.16
CA ALA A 276 -2.47 19.52 -1.24
C ALA A 276 -1.66 20.43 -0.32
N PRO A 277 -2.00 21.73 -0.12
CA PRO A 277 -1.23 22.59 0.79
C PRO A 277 -1.20 22.14 2.25
N TYR A 278 -2.07 21.21 2.64
CA TYR A 278 -2.20 20.70 4.01
C TYR A 278 -1.93 19.19 4.11
N ALA A 279 -2.10 18.46 3.00
CA ALA A 279 -1.80 17.04 2.93
C ALA A 279 -0.31 16.77 2.69
N LEU A 280 0.33 17.58 1.84
CA LEU A 280 1.70 17.37 1.37
C LEU A 280 2.67 18.29 2.11
N VAL A 281 2.69 18.13 3.43
CA VAL A 281 3.55 18.86 4.36
C VAL A 281 4.39 17.88 5.16
N ASP A 282 5.58 18.32 5.57
CA ASP A 282 6.48 17.52 6.38
C ASP A 282 5.98 17.43 7.84
N CYS A 283 6.58 16.52 8.61
CA CYS A 283 6.35 16.42 10.04
C CYS A 283 6.77 17.72 10.77
N PRO A 284 6.05 18.10 11.84
CA PRO A 284 6.34 19.35 12.55
C PRO A 284 7.77 19.44 13.10
N ASP A 285 8.30 18.36 13.65
CA ASP A 285 9.64 18.30 14.22
C ASP A 285 10.73 18.55 13.16
N HIS A 286 10.60 17.98 11.96
CA HIS A 286 11.49 18.28 10.83
C HIS A 286 11.40 19.75 10.41
N THR A 287 10.19 20.30 10.38
CA THR A 287 9.98 21.71 10.03
C THR A 287 10.66 22.64 11.04
N TYR A 288 10.60 22.33 12.34
CA TYR A 288 11.22 23.15 13.39
C TYR A 288 12.75 23.11 13.39
N THR A 289 13.35 22.03 12.93
CA THR A 289 14.80 21.86 12.85
C THR A 289 15.38 22.25 11.49
N GLY A 290 14.52 22.59 10.51
CA GLY A 290 14.94 22.86 9.14
C GLY A 290 15.40 21.59 8.41
N GLY A 291 14.79 20.45 8.74
CA GLY A 291 15.05 19.15 8.13
C GLY A 291 16.17 18.33 8.78
N TYR A 292 16.65 18.73 9.96
CA TYR A 292 17.68 18.01 10.72
C TYR A 292 17.06 17.22 11.89
N GLY A 293 17.65 16.10 12.27
CA GLY A 293 17.16 15.34 13.44
C GLY A 293 15.96 14.43 13.16
N SER A 294 15.60 14.25 11.88
CA SER A 294 14.76 13.16 11.39
C SER A 294 15.52 11.83 11.46
N VAL A 295 15.86 11.34 12.66
CA VAL A 295 16.81 10.22 12.85
C VAL A 295 16.47 9.00 11.99
N LEU A 296 15.19 8.67 11.87
CA LEU A 296 14.74 7.56 11.04
C LEU A 296 14.88 7.83 9.55
N GLU A 297 14.43 9.00 9.05
CA GLU A 297 14.60 9.36 7.64
C GLU A 297 16.08 9.50 7.26
N ALA A 298 16.91 10.01 8.16
CA ALA A 298 18.35 10.12 7.92
C ALA A 298 19.04 8.76 7.80
N ALA A 299 18.61 7.79 8.61
CA ALA A 299 19.07 6.40 8.51
C ALA A 299 18.56 5.72 7.24
N LEU A 300 17.30 5.92 6.87
CA LEU A 300 16.67 5.25 5.73
C LEU A 300 17.08 5.84 4.36
N SER A 301 17.15 7.18 4.26
CA SER A 301 17.54 7.88 3.03
C SER A 301 19.06 7.96 2.84
N GLY A 302 19.84 7.74 3.91
CA GLY A 302 21.29 7.94 3.93
C GLY A 302 21.71 9.42 3.89
N ARG A 303 20.78 10.37 4.06
CA ARG A 303 21.06 11.81 4.08
C ARG A 303 20.89 12.40 5.48
N PRO A 304 21.82 13.22 5.99
CA PRO A 304 21.73 13.77 7.35
C PRO A 304 20.62 14.81 7.53
N SER A 305 20.02 15.29 6.43
CA SER A 305 18.92 16.25 6.41
C SER A 305 18.24 16.31 5.05
N HIS A 306 17.04 16.88 5.00
CA HIS A 306 16.28 17.18 3.78
C HIS A 306 15.66 18.59 3.84
N ASP A 307 15.20 19.13 2.71
CA ASP A 307 14.34 20.32 2.68
C ASP A 307 12.93 19.95 3.18
N PRO A 308 12.47 20.51 4.31
CA PRO A 308 11.15 20.17 4.86
C PRO A 308 9.99 20.77 4.04
N VAL A 309 10.28 21.60 3.02
CA VAL A 309 9.23 22.19 2.18
C VAL A 309 8.76 21.19 1.11
N GLY A 310 7.67 20.49 1.42
CA GLY A 310 6.86 19.74 0.45
C GLY A 310 6.12 20.67 -0.51
N TRP A 311 4.80 20.83 -0.34
CA TRP A 311 4.02 21.74 -1.19
C TRP A 311 4.45 23.22 -1.02
N PRO A 312 4.60 24.00 -2.11
CA PRO A 312 4.38 23.65 -3.51
C PRO A 312 5.67 23.31 -4.28
N THR A 313 6.84 23.26 -3.63
CA THR A 313 8.14 23.23 -4.32
C THR A 313 8.74 21.84 -4.49
N PHE A 314 8.56 20.94 -3.51
CA PHE A 314 9.01 19.54 -3.56
C PHE A 314 10.48 19.42 -3.98
N LYS A 315 11.37 20.07 -3.22
CA LYS A 315 12.78 20.12 -3.59
C LYS A 315 13.45 18.76 -3.42
N ASP A 316 13.24 18.14 -2.25
CA ASP A 316 13.94 16.91 -1.86
C ASP A 316 13.00 15.70 -1.76
N TRP A 317 11.70 15.91 -1.49
CA TRP A 317 10.69 14.85 -1.39
C TRP A 317 9.38 15.28 -2.06
N PRO A 318 8.51 14.34 -2.47
CA PRO A 318 8.75 12.89 -2.48
C PRO A 318 9.79 12.50 -3.56
N ALA A 319 10.55 11.44 -3.28
CA ALA A 319 11.65 10.91 -4.09
C ALA A 319 11.82 9.41 -3.80
N PRO A 320 12.44 8.62 -4.69
CA PRO A 320 12.52 7.17 -4.53
C PRO A 320 13.16 6.69 -3.22
N GLU A 321 14.11 7.46 -2.70
CA GLU A 321 14.83 7.22 -1.45
C GLU A 321 14.20 7.85 -0.21
N SER A 322 13.10 8.61 -0.36
CA SER A 322 12.44 9.29 0.76
C SER A 322 11.30 8.44 1.29
N LEU A 323 11.58 7.71 2.37
CA LEU A 323 10.75 6.57 2.79
C LEU A 323 9.76 6.94 3.90
N THR A 324 10.01 8.04 4.62
CA THR A 324 9.09 8.54 5.65
C THR A 324 8.14 9.63 5.15
N HIS A 325 8.06 9.90 3.85
CA HIS A 325 7.17 10.94 3.31
C HIS A 325 6.06 10.34 2.45
N GLU A 326 4.93 11.03 2.40
CA GLU A 326 3.75 10.58 1.65
C GLU A 326 4.01 10.50 0.13
N GLY A 327 3.90 9.30 -0.41
CA GLY A 327 3.98 9.00 -1.83
C GLY A 327 2.64 8.70 -2.52
N THR A 328 1.53 8.53 -1.78
CA THR A 328 0.23 8.00 -2.30
C THR A 328 -0.93 8.99 -2.26
N TYR A 329 -0.66 10.30 -2.32
CA TYR A 329 -1.70 11.34 -2.38
C TYR A 329 -2.79 11.07 -3.43
N TYR A 330 -4.06 11.34 -3.10
CA TYR A 330 -5.21 10.89 -3.89
C TYR A 330 -5.20 11.32 -5.36
N ARG A 331 -4.57 12.47 -5.69
CA ARG A 331 -4.43 12.95 -7.08
C ARG A 331 -3.39 12.16 -7.86
N TRP A 332 -2.35 11.67 -7.19
CA TRP A 332 -1.38 10.76 -7.78
C TRP A 332 -1.99 9.38 -8.03
N LEU A 333 -2.80 8.87 -7.08
CA LEU A 333 -3.64 7.68 -7.30
C LEU A 333 -4.64 7.89 -8.46
N GLU A 334 -5.28 9.05 -8.55
CA GLU A 334 -6.16 9.39 -9.67
C GLU A 334 -5.41 9.35 -11.01
N ARG A 335 -4.17 9.87 -11.06
CA ARG A 335 -3.32 9.79 -12.26
C ARG A 335 -3.02 8.36 -12.66
N SER A 336 -2.63 7.50 -11.71
CA SER A 336 -2.41 6.07 -11.98
C SER A 336 -3.68 5.37 -12.49
N TRP A 337 -4.83 5.59 -11.85
CA TRP A 337 -6.11 5.04 -12.33
C TRP A 337 -6.44 5.50 -13.76
N ARG A 338 -6.30 6.79 -14.06
CA ARG A 338 -6.52 7.29 -15.43
C ARG A 338 -5.50 6.74 -16.42
N GLY A 339 -4.28 6.46 -15.98
CA GLY A 339 -3.21 5.85 -16.77
C GLY A 339 -3.38 4.34 -17.04
N GLY A 340 -4.29 3.67 -16.35
CA GLY A 340 -4.64 2.27 -16.63
C GLY A 340 -4.81 1.36 -15.41
N GLN A 341 -4.56 1.84 -14.19
CA GLN A 341 -4.66 0.99 -13.00
C GLN A 341 -6.10 0.58 -12.71
N ARG A 342 -6.33 -0.71 -12.41
CA ARG A 342 -7.67 -1.24 -12.11
C ARG A 342 -7.79 -1.92 -10.76
N ILE A 343 -6.70 -2.45 -10.22
CA ILE A 343 -6.66 -3.03 -8.87
C ILE A 343 -5.58 -2.34 -8.05
N PHE A 344 -5.95 -1.97 -6.83
CA PHE A 344 -5.09 -1.40 -5.82
C PHE A 344 -5.32 -2.16 -4.51
N VAL A 345 -4.34 -2.93 -4.06
CA VAL A 345 -4.37 -3.56 -2.73
C VAL A 345 -3.68 -2.63 -1.74
N ASN A 346 -4.37 -2.31 -0.65
CA ASN A 346 -3.86 -1.49 0.43
C ASN A 346 -3.72 -2.34 1.69
N LEU A 347 -2.48 -2.58 2.13
CA LEU A 347 -2.17 -3.35 3.32
C LEU A 347 -2.13 -2.43 4.54
N LEU A 348 -2.94 -2.78 5.54
CA LEU A 348 -2.99 -2.11 6.84
C LEU A 348 -1.77 -2.56 7.64
N VAL A 349 -0.91 -1.61 8.03
CA VAL A 349 0.44 -1.90 8.52
C VAL A 349 0.69 -1.39 9.93
N GLU A 350 1.28 -2.21 10.78
CA GLU A 350 1.76 -1.79 12.10
C GLU A 350 2.90 -2.68 12.60
N ASN A 351 3.77 -2.09 13.42
CA ASN A 351 4.77 -2.80 14.17
C ASN A 351 4.76 -2.34 15.63
N ASN A 352 4.18 -3.18 16.50
CA ASN A 352 4.03 -2.90 17.93
C ASN A 352 5.29 -2.34 18.59
N GLN A 353 6.39 -3.09 18.50
CA GLN A 353 7.55 -2.84 19.34
C GLN A 353 8.37 -1.66 18.82
N LEU A 354 8.49 -1.51 17.49
CA LEU A 354 9.08 -0.32 16.89
C LEU A 354 8.26 0.94 17.25
N CYS A 355 6.94 0.85 17.25
CA CYS A 355 6.07 1.95 17.71
C CYS A 355 6.30 2.28 19.19
N GLN A 356 6.46 1.27 20.06
CA GLN A 356 6.73 1.50 21.49
C GLN A 356 8.05 2.25 21.70
N ILE A 357 9.09 1.87 20.95
CA ILE A 357 10.43 2.49 20.99
C ILE A 357 10.39 3.92 20.44
N TYR A 358 9.63 4.18 19.38
CA TYR A 358 9.61 5.49 18.74
C TYR A 358 9.05 6.57 19.68
N PRO A 359 9.78 7.68 19.93
CA PRO A 359 9.46 8.59 21.04
C PRO A 359 8.29 9.55 20.76
N ILE A 360 7.96 9.79 19.49
CA ILE A 360 6.92 10.75 19.07
C ILE A 360 5.75 9.96 18.50
N LYS A 361 4.58 10.00 19.15
CA LYS A 361 3.41 9.27 18.67
C LYS A 361 2.14 9.86 19.25
N HIS A 362 1.05 9.72 18.52
CA HIS A 362 -0.28 10.12 18.97
C HIS A 362 -1.31 8.98 18.94
N ASN A 363 -1.03 7.89 18.21
CA ASN A 363 -1.88 6.70 18.14
C ASN A 363 -1.43 5.58 19.07
N SER A 364 -2.32 4.58 19.23
CA SER A 364 -2.02 3.33 19.91
C SER A 364 -0.97 2.55 19.13
N CYS A 365 -0.03 1.91 19.84
CA CYS A 365 0.90 0.96 19.26
C CYS A 365 0.34 -0.47 19.20
N ASP A 366 -0.91 -0.71 19.62
CA ASP A 366 -1.56 -2.01 19.40
C ASP A 366 -1.89 -2.19 17.92
N ASP A 367 -1.39 -3.28 17.33
CA ASP A 367 -1.48 -3.55 15.89
C ASP A 367 -2.94 -3.62 15.43
N MET A 368 -3.84 -4.19 16.24
CA MET A 368 -5.24 -4.32 15.87
C MET A 368 -6.01 -3.00 16.03
N ASP A 369 -5.61 -2.12 16.94
CA ASP A 369 -6.15 -0.76 17.00
C ASP A 369 -5.71 0.08 15.79
N SER A 370 -4.43 -0.03 15.39
CA SER A 370 -3.89 0.63 14.20
C SER A 370 -4.58 0.12 12.92
N ILE A 371 -4.74 -1.20 12.77
CA ILE A 371 -5.50 -1.82 11.66
C ILE A 371 -6.94 -1.27 11.59
N ARG A 372 -7.64 -1.18 12.73
CA ARG A 372 -9.01 -0.62 12.76
C ARG A 372 -9.06 0.85 12.38
N LEU A 373 -8.07 1.63 12.80
CA LEU A 373 -7.95 3.05 12.46
C LEU A 373 -7.75 3.21 10.96
N GLN A 374 -6.70 2.60 10.40
CA GLN A 374 -6.38 2.68 8.98
C GLN A 374 -7.51 2.19 8.09
N ALA A 375 -8.21 1.11 8.47
CA ALA A 375 -9.38 0.63 7.72
C ALA A 375 -10.51 1.67 7.68
N LYS A 376 -10.78 2.34 8.82
CA LYS A 376 -11.75 3.44 8.89
C LYS A 376 -11.29 4.60 8.01
N ASP A 377 -10.00 4.89 7.97
CA ASP A 377 -9.43 5.94 7.14
C ASP A 377 -9.52 5.64 5.65
N MET A 378 -9.38 4.38 5.20
CA MET A 378 -9.70 4.00 3.81
C MET A 378 -11.14 4.36 3.41
N TYR A 379 -12.13 4.13 4.30
CA TYR A 379 -13.51 4.54 4.03
C TYR A 379 -13.68 6.07 4.03
N LYS A 380 -12.95 6.80 4.88
CA LYS A 380 -12.92 8.28 4.83
C LYS A 380 -12.29 8.79 3.53
N MET A 381 -11.24 8.14 3.03
CA MET A 381 -10.63 8.44 1.74
C MET A 381 -11.64 8.27 0.61
N GLN A 382 -12.38 7.15 0.63
CA GLN A 382 -13.43 6.88 -0.34
C GLN A 382 -14.47 8.00 -0.38
N ASP A 383 -14.94 8.45 0.80
CA ASP A 383 -15.90 9.55 0.93
C ASP A 383 -15.31 10.90 0.53
N TYR A 384 -14.03 11.15 0.83
CA TYR A 384 -13.32 12.37 0.42
C TYR A 384 -13.21 12.44 -1.10
N ILE A 385 -12.81 11.34 -1.76
CA ILE A 385 -12.75 11.23 -3.22
C ILE A 385 -14.16 11.38 -3.80
N ASP A 386 -15.18 10.73 -3.24
CA ASP A 386 -16.57 10.92 -3.66
C ASP A 386 -17.00 12.40 -3.60
N ALA A 387 -16.58 13.14 -2.57
CA ALA A 387 -16.85 14.57 -2.47
C ALA A 387 -16.19 15.37 -3.59
N GLN A 388 -14.97 15.00 -4.02
CA GLN A 388 -14.28 15.66 -5.14
C GLN A 388 -14.95 15.37 -6.50
N PHE A 389 -15.64 14.23 -6.63
CA PHE A 389 -16.22 13.73 -7.88
C PHE A 389 -17.75 13.93 -7.98
N GLY A 390 -18.32 14.77 -7.11
CA GLY A 390 -19.73 15.18 -7.21
C GLY A 390 -20.72 14.29 -6.47
N GLY A 391 -20.26 13.50 -5.49
CA GLY A 391 -21.11 12.90 -4.46
C GLY A 391 -20.86 11.41 -4.19
N PRO A 392 -21.65 10.82 -3.28
CA PRO A 392 -21.48 9.43 -2.86
C PRO A 392 -21.49 8.46 -4.05
N GLY A 393 -20.50 7.56 -4.09
CA GLY A 393 -20.35 6.58 -5.15
C GLY A 393 -19.97 7.15 -6.51
N LYS A 394 -19.55 8.42 -6.62
CA LYS A 394 -19.14 9.03 -7.91
C LYS A 394 -17.63 8.98 -8.15
N GLY A 395 -16.83 8.84 -7.10
CA GLY A 395 -15.37 8.72 -7.17
C GLY A 395 -14.89 7.40 -7.77
N PHE A 396 -13.61 7.39 -8.16
CA PHE A 396 -12.94 6.25 -8.81
C PHE A 396 -12.50 5.16 -7.82
N TYR A 397 -12.13 5.51 -6.59
CA TYR A 397 -11.61 4.59 -5.57
C TYR A 397 -12.75 3.82 -4.91
N ARG A 398 -12.95 2.52 -5.18
CA ARG A 398 -14.05 1.72 -4.57
C ARG A 398 -13.51 0.53 -3.79
N ILE A 399 -13.77 0.50 -2.49
CA ILE A 399 -13.47 -0.66 -1.65
C ILE A 399 -14.38 -1.83 -2.03
N VAL A 400 -13.79 -2.97 -2.36
CA VAL A 400 -14.48 -4.18 -2.81
C VAL A 400 -14.13 -5.38 -1.95
N THR A 401 -15.06 -6.33 -1.89
CA THR A 401 -15.00 -7.44 -0.92
C THR A 401 -15.12 -8.81 -1.57
N ASN A 402 -15.23 -8.88 -2.89
CA ASN A 402 -15.28 -10.12 -3.66
C ASN A 402 -14.95 -9.81 -5.13
N PRO A 403 -14.50 -10.81 -5.91
CA PRO A 403 -14.04 -10.58 -7.28
C PRO A 403 -15.18 -10.15 -8.22
N PHE A 404 -16.42 -10.59 -7.98
CA PHE A 404 -17.57 -10.19 -8.80
C PHE A 404 -17.90 -8.71 -8.64
N GLN A 405 -17.80 -8.17 -7.42
CA GLN A 405 -17.92 -6.74 -7.15
C GLN A 405 -16.76 -5.96 -7.79
N ALA A 406 -15.54 -6.46 -7.65
CA ALA A 406 -14.35 -5.85 -8.26
C ALA A 406 -14.49 -5.75 -9.79
N ARG A 407 -14.90 -6.82 -10.45
CA ARG A 407 -15.18 -6.85 -11.90
C ARG A 407 -16.22 -5.82 -12.32
N LYS A 408 -17.32 -5.69 -11.57
CA LYS A 408 -18.37 -4.68 -11.82
C LYS A 408 -17.84 -3.25 -11.67
N VAL A 409 -17.03 -3.00 -10.64
CA VAL A 409 -16.39 -1.69 -10.40
C VAL A 409 -15.46 -1.34 -11.56
N ILE A 410 -14.59 -2.27 -11.96
CA ILE A 410 -13.64 -2.07 -13.05
C ILE A 410 -14.35 -1.82 -14.37
N ASN A 411 -15.37 -2.63 -14.69
CA ASN A 411 -16.17 -2.43 -15.91
C ASN A 411 -17.03 -1.16 -15.87
N ALA A 412 -17.26 -0.55 -14.71
CA ALA A 412 -17.83 0.79 -14.59
C ALA A 412 -16.77 1.92 -14.74
N GLY A 413 -15.54 1.56 -15.13
CA GLY A 413 -14.40 2.43 -15.33
C GLY A 413 -13.76 2.96 -14.04
N LYS A 414 -13.93 2.25 -12.92
CA LYS A 414 -13.40 2.64 -11.61
C LYS A 414 -12.28 1.71 -11.15
N MET A 415 -11.58 2.10 -10.09
CA MET A 415 -10.53 1.29 -9.46
C MET A 415 -11.13 0.42 -8.35
N ALA A 416 -10.89 -0.88 -8.41
CA ALA A 416 -11.19 -1.82 -7.34
C ALA A 416 -10.08 -1.75 -6.28
N VAL A 417 -10.48 -1.43 -5.06
CA VAL A 417 -9.58 -1.28 -3.91
C VAL A 417 -9.82 -2.44 -2.96
N ILE A 418 -8.76 -3.18 -2.67
CA ILE A 418 -8.81 -4.37 -1.83
C ILE A 418 -8.04 -4.06 -0.55
N MET A 419 -8.65 -4.34 0.60
CA MET A 419 -8.00 -4.15 1.90
C MET A 419 -7.27 -5.43 2.28
N GLY A 420 -6.02 -5.31 2.71
CA GLY A 420 -5.26 -6.42 3.28
C GLY A 420 -4.58 -6.07 4.60
N ILE A 421 -3.83 -7.00 5.19
CA ILE A 421 -3.09 -6.80 6.45
C ILE A 421 -1.66 -7.27 6.26
N GLU A 422 -0.72 -6.48 6.77
CA GLU A 422 0.69 -6.83 6.92
C GLU A 422 1.14 -6.27 8.28
N THR A 423 1.39 -7.14 9.26
CA THR A 423 1.82 -6.69 10.58
C THR A 423 2.63 -7.77 11.28
N SER A 424 3.50 -7.37 12.19
CA SER A 424 4.33 -8.30 12.95
C SER A 424 3.54 -9.07 14.02
N ARG A 425 2.45 -8.49 14.56
CA ARG A 425 1.64 -9.13 15.63
C ARG A 425 0.16 -9.21 15.28
N PRO A 426 -0.20 -9.92 14.19
CA PRO A 426 -1.60 -10.03 13.81
C PRO A 426 -2.41 -10.63 14.96
N PHE A 427 -3.54 -10.01 15.27
CA PHE A 427 -4.48 -10.47 16.32
C PHE A 427 -3.90 -10.43 17.76
N GLY A 428 -2.75 -9.77 17.96
CA GLY A 428 -1.98 -9.84 19.20
C GLY A 428 -1.21 -11.14 19.37
N CYS A 429 -1.14 -11.98 18.32
CA CYS A 429 -0.65 -13.36 18.33
C CYS A 429 0.88 -13.45 18.28
N THR A 430 1.53 -12.91 19.31
CA THR A 430 2.96 -13.09 19.60
C THR A 430 3.20 -14.33 20.47
N TYR A 431 4.46 -14.64 20.79
CA TYR A 431 4.84 -15.58 21.83
C TYR A 431 5.83 -14.95 22.81
N LYS A 432 5.96 -15.54 24.00
CA LYS A 432 7.07 -15.24 24.92
C LYS A 432 7.94 -16.49 25.08
N HIS A 433 9.23 -16.34 24.81
CA HIS A 433 10.24 -17.35 25.05
C HIS A 433 10.56 -17.40 26.55
N LEU A 434 10.19 -18.51 27.21
CA LEU A 434 10.36 -18.69 28.65
C LEU A 434 11.10 -20.01 28.96
N PRO A 435 11.68 -20.16 30.17
CA PRO A 435 12.20 -21.46 30.61
C PRO A 435 11.11 -22.53 30.56
N GLY A 436 11.24 -23.49 29.64
CA GLY A 436 10.24 -24.53 29.38
C GLY A 436 9.59 -24.47 28.00
N GLY A 437 9.90 -23.46 27.19
CA GLY A 437 9.45 -23.32 25.80
C GLY A 437 8.63 -22.06 25.56
N ASP A 438 8.19 -21.90 24.31
CA ASP A 438 7.42 -20.73 23.88
C ASP A 438 5.98 -20.79 24.40
N VAL A 439 5.49 -19.66 24.90
CA VAL A 439 4.11 -19.49 25.33
C VAL A 439 3.40 -18.53 24.37
N PRO A 440 2.46 -19.00 23.52
CA PRO A 440 1.71 -18.13 22.62
C PRO A 440 0.73 -17.24 23.41
N ALA A 441 0.56 -15.99 22.95
CA ALA A 441 -0.40 -15.03 23.50
C ALA A 441 -1.81 -15.17 22.89
N CYS A 442 -2.02 -16.17 22.04
CA CYS A 442 -3.22 -16.42 21.26
C CYS A 442 -3.54 -17.92 21.25
N ASP A 443 -4.77 -18.24 20.85
CA ASP A 443 -5.24 -19.60 20.61
C ASP A 443 -6.11 -19.63 19.35
N ILE A 444 -6.52 -20.84 18.94
CA ILE A 444 -7.37 -21.06 17.76
C ILE A 444 -8.66 -20.20 17.80
N ALA A 445 -9.31 -20.13 18.97
CA ALA A 445 -10.58 -19.44 19.09
C ALA A 445 -10.43 -17.92 18.97
N SER A 446 -9.34 -17.36 19.50
CA SER A 446 -9.05 -15.93 19.37
C SER A 446 -8.65 -15.56 17.94
N ILE A 447 -7.88 -16.42 17.26
CA ILE A 447 -7.55 -16.27 15.84
C ILE A 447 -8.81 -16.27 14.97
N ASP A 448 -9.68 -17.27 15.13
CA ASP A 448 -10.92 -17.37 14.32
C ASP A 448 -11.84 -16.16 14.52
N LYS A 449 -12.00 -15.70 15.77
CA LYS A 449 -12.79 -14.52 16.09
C LYS A 449 -12.23 -13.26 15.41
N GLN A 450 -10.90 -13.10 15.42
CA GLN A 450 -10.26 -11.93 14.83
C GLN A 450 -10.28 -11.97 13.30
N LEU A 451 -10.12 -13.15 12.70
CA LEU A 451 -10.33 -13.36 11.27
C LEU A 451 -11.75 -12.97 10.84
N ASP A 452 -12.77 -13.37 11.59
CA ASP A 452 -14.15 -12.94 11.33
C ASP A 452 -14.31 -11.42 11.44
N GLN A 453 -13.66 -10.80 12.42
CA GLN A 453 -13.70 -9.35 12.63
C GLN A 453 -13.07 -8.58 11.46
N VAL A 454 -11.85 -8.94 11.04
CA VAL A 454 -11.16 -8.23 9.95
C VAL A 454 -11.84 -8.50 8.61
N ARG A 455 -12.39 -9.70 8.40
CA ARG A 455 -13.19 -10.00 7.22
C ARG A 455 -14.47 -9.15 7.17
N ALA A 456 -15.14 -8.95 8.31
CA ALA A 456 -16.32 -8.08 8.40
C ALA A 456 -15.99 -6.60 8.14
N MET A 457 -14.77 -6.17 8.51
CA MET A 457 -14.24 -4.83 8.24
C MET A 457 -13.99 -4.58 6.74
N GLY A 458 -13.64 -5.63 6.00
CA GLY A 458 -13.40 -5.57 4.56
C GLY A 458 -12.12 -6.25 4.08
N VAL A 459 -11.29 -6.76 5.00
CA VAL A 459 -9.99 -7.38 4.68
C VAL A 459 -10.16 -8.65 3.86
N ARG A 460 -9.39 -8.80 2.78
CA ARG A 460 -9.46 -9.94 1.84
C ARG A 460 -8.10 -10.56 1.50
N GLN A 461 -6.98 -9.91 1.81
CA GLN A 461 -5.62 -10.43 1.69
C GLN A 461 -4.92 -10.30 3.05
N MET A 462 -4.03 -11.24 3.40
CA MET A 462 -3.32 -11.16 4.67
C MET A 462 -1.97 -11.89 4.62
N GLU A 463 -0.94 -11.19 5.06
CA GLU A 463 0.35 -11.76 5.48
C GLU A 463 0.28 -12.22 6.94
N LEU A 464 0.98 -13.30 7.27
CA LEU A 464 0.96 -13.89 8.61
C LEU A 464 2.06 -13.34 9.53
N VAL A 465 3.07 -12.70 8.95
CA VAL A 465 4.29 -12.25 9.62
C VAL A 465 4.90 -11.12 8.78
N ASN A 466 5.66 -10.21 9.41
CA ASN A 466 6.36 -9.15 8.68
C ASN A 466 7.79 -8.90 9.21
N LYS A 467 7.95 -8.25 10.36
CA LYS A 467 9.30 -7.91 10.87
C LYS A 467 9.76 -8.74 12.05
N PHE A 468 8.84 -9.39 12.75
CA PHE A 468 9.15 -10.21 13.93
C PHE A 468 8.67 -11.64 13.76
N ASP A 469 9.38 -12.58 14.38
CA ASP A 469 8.81 -13.87 14.67
C ASP A 469 7.55 -13.68 15.51
N ASN A 470 6.53 -14.51 15.27
CA ASN A 470 5.32 -14.50 16.09
C ASN A 470 4.85 -15.92 16.40
N ALA A 471 3.67 -16.05 17.02
CA ALA A 471 3.16 -17.37 17.40
C ALA A 471 2.62 -18.17 16.20
N LEU A 472 2.53 -17.57 15.01
CA LEU A 472 2.05 -18.19 13.77
C LEU A 472 3.20 -18.67 12.90
N SER A 473 4.25 -17.85 12.74
CA SER A 473 5.33 -18.10 11.78
C SER A 473 6.67 -17.53 12.26
N GLY A 474 7.75 -18.15 11.80
CA GLY A 474 9.06 -17.51 11.75
C GLY A 474 9.20 -16.55 10.57
N ILE A 475 10.13 -15.62 10.70
CA ILE A 475 10.39 -14.55 9.73
C ILE A 475 11.70 -14.74 8.95
N ALA A 476 11.76 -14.30 7.69
CA ALA A 476 12.99 -14.27 6.90
C ALA A 476 14.03 -13.28 7.45
N GLY A 477 13.58 -12.30 8.23
CA GLY A 477 14.42 -11.26 8.84
C GLY A 477 14.86 -10.19 7.84
N ASP A 478 15.28 -9.04 8.36
CA ASP A 478 15.98 -8.02 7.57
C ASP A 478 17.50 -8.26 7.69
N ASN A 479 18.29 -7.87 6.69
CA ASN A 479 19.75 -7.96 6.72
C ASN A 479 20.42 -6.67 7.22
N GLY A 480 21.74 -6.73 7.40
CA GLY A 480 22.57 -5.56 7.69
C GLY A 480 22.23 -4.87 9.02
N GLU A 481 22.47 -3.56 9.08
CA GLU A 481 22.24 -2.75 10.30
C GLU A 481 20.76 -2.65 10.68
N VAL A 482 19.87 -2.54 9.68
CA VAL A 482 18.42 -2.61 9.89
C VAL A 482 18.03 -3.94 10.52
N GLY A 483 18.58 -5.05 10.05
CA GLY A 483 18.42 -6.38 10.65
C GLY A 483 18.77 -6.40 12.14
N ALA A 484 19.90 -5.83 12.55
CA ALA A 484 20.29 -5.79 13.96
C ALA A 484 19.31 -4.98 14.83
N VAL A 485 18.81 -3.85 14.32
CA VAL A 485 17.82 -3.00 15.01
C VAL A 485 16.48 -3.73 15.13
N VAL A 486 15.98 -4.30 14.04
CA VAL A 486 14.69 -5.02 14.00
C VAL A 486 14.77 -6.28 14.86
N ASN A 487 15.86 -7.03 14.81
CA ASN A 487 16.06 -8.24 15.63
C ASN A 487 16.15 -7.91 17.13
N SER A 488 16.68 -6.74 17.50
CA SER A 488 16.63 -6.24 18.88
C SER A 488 15.19 -5.96 19.34
N ALA A 489 14.38 -5.36 18.47
CA ALA A 489 12.96 -5.19 18.73
C ALA A 489 12.22 -6.54 18.77
N ASN A 490 12.60 -7.52 17.93
CA ASN A 490 12.13 -8.89 18.02
C ASN A 490 12.42 -9.48 19.41
N PHE A 491 13.64 -9.33 19.95
CA PHE A 491 13.97 -9.79 21.29
C PHE A 491 13.11 -9.13 22.38
N MET A 492 12.86 -7.83 22.28
CA MET A 492 11.95 -7.15 23.22
C MET A 492 10.51 -7.67 23.12
N GLU A 493 10.08 -8.02 21.91
CA GLU A 493 8.74 -8.54 21.64
C GLU A 493 8.59 -10.01 22.05
N THR A 494 9.54 -10.88 21.74
CA THR A 494 9.39 -12.33 21.90
C THR A 494 10.16 -12.88 23.09
N GLY A 495 11.15 -12.16 23.59
CA GLY A 495 12.12 -12.68 24.57
C GLY A 495 13.27 -13.48 23.94
N SER A 496 13.36 -13.56 22.61
CA SER A 496 14.45 -14.21 21.88
C SER A 496 14.83 -13.43 20.62
N TYR A 497 16.10 -13.48 20.21
CA TYR A 497 16.49 -13.04 18.88
C TYR A 497 16.01 -14.06 17.83
N TRP A 498 16.03 -13.70 16.54
CA TRP A 498 15.78 -14.65 15.46
C TRP A 498 16.73 -15.85 15.57
N ASP A 499 16.22 -17.07 15.38
CA ASP A 499 17.04 -18.30 15.44
C ASP A 499 17.60 -18.64 14.05
N MET A 500 18.46 -17.76 13.53
CA MET A 500 19.10 -17.97 12.23
C MET A 500 20.22 -19.00 12.33
N GLN A 501 20.15 -20.04 11.51
CA GLN A 501 21.12 -21.13 11.41
C GLN A 501 21.64 -21.21 9.97
N HIS A 502 22.79 -21.83 9.70
CA HIS A 502 23.17 -22.12 8.32
C HIS A 502 22.20 -23.16 7.73
N CYS A 503 21.65 -22.89 6.54
CA CYS A 503 20.75 -23.81 5.85
C CYS A 503 21.48 -25.12 5.49
N GLU A 504 20.81 -26.27 5.62
CA GLU A 504 21.35 -27.57 5.25
C GLU A 504 20.34 -28.37 4.40
N PRO A 505 20.67 -28.73 3.14
CA PRO A 505 21.91 -28.36 2.44
C PRO A 505 21.99 -26.85 2.23
N ALA A 506 23.20 -26.30 2.21
CA ALA A 506 23.42 -24.90 1.87
C ALA A 506 22.77 -24.61 0.50
N ASP A 507 21.85 -23.65 0.49
CA ASP A 507 21.18 -23.20 -0.71
C ASP A 507 21.30 -21.67 -0.73
N PRO A 508 22.22 -21.11 -1.54
CA PRO A 508 22.47 -19.67 -1.61
C PRO A 508 21.31 -18.89 -2.23
N GLU A 509 20.17 -19.52 -2.50
CA GLU A 509 19.02 -18.88 -3.16
C GLU A 509 17.70 -19.12 -2.43
N ALA A 510 17.59 -20.24 -1.72
CA ALA A 510 16.48 -20.56 -0.83
C ALA A 510 16.92 -20.49 0.64
N HIS A 511 17.42 -19.32 1.04
CA HIS A 511 17.74 -18.99 2.42
C HIS A 511 16.99 -17.71 2.85
N ASP A 512 16.93 -17.47 4.15
CA ASP A 512 16.49 -16.24 4.79
C ASP A 512 17.61 -15.19 4.80
N HIS A 513 17.30 -13.94 5.08
CA HIS A 513 18.29 -12.87 4.95
C HIS A 513 19.50 -13.07 5.85
N ASN A 514 20.67 -12.93 5.22
CA ASN A 514 21.95 -13.05 5.89
C ASN A 514 22.06 -12.00 7.00
N GLN A 515 22.48 -12.47 8.17
CA GLN A 515 22.67 -11.67 9.37
C GLN A 515 24.18 -11.47 9.58
N VAL A 516 24.54 -10.57 10.49
CA VAL A 516 25.94 -10.38 10.87
C VAL A 516 26.52 -11.71 11.39
N ALA A 517 27.51 -12.24 10.67
CA ALA A 517 28.07 -13.59 10.81
C ALA A 517 29.59 -13.58 11.05
N ALA A 518 30.13 -14.60 11.73
CA ALA A 518 31.58 -14.80 11.91
C ALA A 518 32.17 -15.75 10.84
N PRO A 519 33.46 -15.61 10.44
CA PRO A 519 34.49 -14.72 10.97
C PRO A 519 34.65 -13.37 10.23
N ASP A 520 33.76 -13.02 9.31
CA ASP A 520 33.83 -11.80 8.47
C ASP A 520 33.65 -10.48 9.22
N ILE A 521 33.72 -10.50 10.55
CA ILE A 521 33.58 -9.33 11.40
C ILE A 521 34.92 -8.59 11.47
N SER A 522 35.06 -7.51 10.69
CA SER A 522 36.16 -6.57 10.87
C SER A 522 36.00 -5.78 12.18
N ALA A 523 37.10 -5.37 12.82
CA ALA A 523 37.06 -4.59 14.06
C ALA A 523 36.28 -3.26 13.91
N GLY A 524 36.24 -2.68 12.70
CA GLY A 524 35.47 -1.47 12.40
C GLY A 524 33.96 -1.69 12.31
N GLN A 525 33.51 -2.86 11.83
CA GLN A 525 32.07 -3.21 11.82
C GLN A 525 31.53 -3.43 13.23
N GLN A 526 32.35 -3.95 14.15
CA GLN A 526 31.95 -4.07 15.55
C GLN A 526 31.67 -2.69 16.15
N ASP A 527 32.60 -1.74 16.01
CA ASP A 527 32.45 -0.40 16.61
C ASP A 527 31.28 0.39 16.01
N ALA A 528 31.02 0.29 14.70
CA ALA A 528 29.87 0.94 14.05
C ALA A 528 28.53 0.34 14.51
N LEU A 529 28.44 -0.99 14.56
CA LEU A 529 27.24 -1.72 15.00
C LEU A 529 26.93 -1.45 16.48
N PHE A 530 27.94 -1.48 17.34
CA PHE A 530 27.78 -1.17 18.76
C PHE A 530 27.52 0.33 19.00
N GLY A 531 28.01 1.22 18.12
CA GLY A 531 27.73 2.65 18.14
C GLY A 531 26.27 2.97 17.79
N ALA A 532 25.77 2.51 16.65
CA ALA A 532 24.41 2.76 16.18
C ALA A 532 23.34 2.17 17.13
N VAL A 533 23.57 0.96 17.64
CA VAL A 533 22.68 0.32 18.62
C VAL A 533 22.83 0.95 20.00
N GLY A 534 24.03 1.39 20.39
CA GLY A 534 24.26 2.16 21.61
C GLY A 534 23.55 3.52 21.61
N GLU A 535 23.46 4.17 20.46
CA GLU A 535 22.78 5.46 20.30
C GLU A 535 21.25 5.33 20.31
N LEU A 536 20.68 4.32 19.64
CA LEU A 536 19.22 4.09 19.66
C LEU A 536 18.73 3.37 20.94
N PHE A 537 19.51 2.45 21.50
CA PHE A 537 19.06 1.49 22.51
C PHE A 537 19.97 1.35 23.74
N GLY A 538 21.07 2.11 23.84
CA GLY A 538 22.07 1.97 24.91
C GLY A 538 21.55 2.20 26.34
N SER A 539 20.35 2.76 26.50
CA SER A 539 19.67 2.91 27.79
C SER A 539 18.82 1.70 28.22
N LEU A 540 18.59 0.73 27.32
CA LEU A 540 17.64 -0.37 27.53
C LEU A 540 18.27 -1.69 28.02
N ASN A 541 19.59 -1.72 28.26
CA ASN A 541 20.31 -2.89 28.79
C ASN A 541 19.98 -4.19 28.02
N LEU A 542 19.92 -4.10 26.70
CA LEU A 542 19.71 -5.24 25.81
C LEU A 542 20.86 -6.24 25.96
N GLY A 543 20.57 -7.54 25.88
CA GLY A 543 21.59 -8.58 25.89
C GLY A 543 22.55 -8.43 24.70
N ALA A 544 23.74 -9.04 24.76
CA ALA A 544 24.67 -9.03 23.63
C ALA A 544 23.97 -9.45 22.33
N LEU A 545 24.14 -8.67 21.26
CA LEU A 545 23.62 -9.01 19.94
C LEU A 545 24.14 -10.39 19.51
N PRO A 546 23.29 -11.24 18.89
CA PRO A 546 23.72 -12.53 18.42
C PRO A 546 24.73 -12.37 17.28
N ILE A 547 25.77 -13.21 17.30
CA ILE A 547 26.63 -13.45 16.14
C ILE A 547 26.19 -14.78 15.56
N TYR A 548 25.84 -14.78 14.27
CA TYR A 548 25.30 -15.95 13.60
C TYR A 548 26.38 -16.82 12.94
N PRO A 549 26.06 -18.08 12.59
CA PRO A 549 26.90 -18.94 11.76
C PRO A 549 27.27 -18.31 10.40
N PRO A 550 28.06 -18.96 9.54
CA PRO A 550 28.29 -18.48 8.18
C PRO A 550 26.99 -18.23 7.39
N PRO A 551 27.00 -17.29 6.40
CA PRO A 551 25.86 -16.94 5.54
C PRO A 551 25.17 -18.13 4.86
N ASP A 552 24.04 -17.87 4.19
CA ASP A 552 22.98 -18.82 3.81
C ASP A 552 22.14 -19.20 5.03
N HIS A 553 21.62 -18.17 5.73
CA HIS A 553 20.87 -18.37 6.95
C HIS A 553 19.45 -18.88 6.71
N CYS A 554 18.97 -19.80 7.53
CA CYS A 554 17.58 -20.22 7.64
C CYS A 554 17.12 -19.99 9.08
N ASN A 555 16.04 -19.25 9.27
CA ASN A 555 15.36 -19.17 10.55
C ASN A 555 14.82 -20.55 10.92
N SER A 556 15.31 -21.10 12.02
CA SER A 556 14.88 -22.41 12.51
C SER A 556 13.39 -22.42 12.89
N ARG A 557 12.81 -21.24 13.17
CA ARG A 557 11.39 -21.08 13.40
C ARG A 557 10.62 -21.20 12.07
N GLY A 558 9.80 -22.24 12.00
CA GLY A 558 8.92 -22.51 10.87
C GLY A 558 7.49 -22.03 11.10
N LEU A 559 6.57 -22.53 10.28
CA LEU A 559 5.14 -22.38 10.47
C LEU A 559 4.72 -23.20 11.70
N THR A 560 3.96 -22.60 12.61
CA THR A 560 3.44 -23.30 13.79
C THR A 560 2.09 -23.95 13.49
N THR A 561 1.59 -24.82 14.37
CA THR A 561 0.22 -25.34 14.27
C THR A 561 -0.84 -24.24 14.32
N LEU A 562 -0.59 -23.12 15.02
CA LEU A 562 -1.47 -21.95 14.99
C LEU A 562 -1.40 -21.24 13.63
N GLY A 563 -0.22 -21.17 13.01
CA GLY A 563 -0.03 -20.69 11.65
C GLY A 563 -0.77 -21.55 10.62
N GLU A 564 -0.59 -22.87 10.66
CA GLU A 564 -1.32 -23.83 9.81
C GLU A 564 -2.84 -23.66 9.95
N HIS A 565 -3.35 -23.55 11.19
CA HIS A 565 -4.76 -23.26 11.45
C HIS A 565 -5.18 -21.94 10.82
N THR A 566 -4.37 -20.89 10.94
CA THR A 566 -4.65 -19.56 10.38
C THR A 566 -4.77 -19.60 8.86
N ILE A 567 -3.87 -20.31 8.16
CA ILE A 567 -3.93 -20.47 6.70
C ILE A 567 -5.21 -21.23 6.29
N LYS A 568 -5.52 -22.34 6.97
CA LYS A 568 -6.76 -23.11 6.77
C LYS A 568 -8.00 -22.24 7.01
N ALA A 569 -7.99 -21.43 8.06
CA ALA A 569 -9.06 -20.53 8.46
C ALA A 569 -9.27 -19.37 7.48
N LEU A 570 -8.20 -18.85 6.86
CA LEU A 570 -8.26 -17.90 5.75
C LEU A 570 -8.91 -18.53 4.51
N ALA A 571 -8.48 -19.74 4.13
CA ALA A 571 -9.02 -20.46 2.98
C ALA A 571 -10.51 -20.77 3.13
N GLN A 572 -10.93 -21.24 4.31
CA GLN A 572 -12.35 -21.48 4.66
C GLN A 572 -13.21 -20.21 4.55
N ARG A 573 -12.59 -19.03 4.72
CA ARG A 573 -13.25 -17.72 4.63
C ARG A 573 -13.14 -17.07 3.26
N HIS A 574 -12.52 -17.75 2.29
CA HIS A 574 -12.21 -17.26 0.95
C HIS A 574 -11.36 -15.97 0.96
N MET A 575 -10.42 -15.90 1.90
CA MET A 575 -9.42 -14.83 1.99
C MET A 575 -8.12 -15.27 1.32
N ILE A 576 -7.44 -14.32 0.70
CA ILE A 576 -6.17 -14.52 0.01
C ILE A 576 -5.07 -14.58 1.07
N PHE A 577 -4.26 -15.62 1.03
CA PHE A 577 -3.07 -15.77 1.85
C PHE A 577 -1.86 -15.21 1.11
N ASP A 578 -1.00 -14.52 1.83
CA ASP A 578 0.23 -13.93 1.30
C ASP A 578 1.45 -14.49 2.07
N PRO A 579 2.34 -15.26 1.41
CA PRO A 579 3.47 -15.93 2.04
C PRO A 579 4.74 -15.06 2.08
N ASP A 580 4.68 -13.83 1.58
CA ASP A 580 5.80 -12.91 1.65
C ASP A 580 6.21 -12.67 3.11
N HIS A 581 7.48 -12.30 3.31
CA HIS A 581 8.17 -12.13 4.60
C HIS A 581 8.46 -13.41 5.38
N MET A 582 7.65 -14.46 5.24
CA MET A 582 7.85 -15.72 5.95
C MET A 582 9.27 -16.29 5.78
N SER A 583 9.79 -16.94 6.82
CA SER A 583 11.05 -17.68 6.68
C SER A 583 10.93 -18.76 5.60
N VAL A 584 12.02 -19.15 4.94
CA VAL A 584 12.03 -20.23 3.95
C VAL A 584 11.37 -21.48 4.50
N LYS A 585 11.71 -21.85 5.73
CA LYS A 585 11.13 -23.01 6.41
C LYS A 585 9.62 -22.86 6.59
N ALA A 586 9.16 -21.71 7.06
CA ALA A 586 7.73 -21.47 7.27
C ALA A 586 6.94 -21.38 5.96
N ARG A 587 7.50 -20.69 4.95
CA ARG A 587 6.94 -20.56 3.61
C ARG A 587 6.77 -21.92 2.95
N ASN A 588 7.77 -22.79 3.04
CA ASN A 588 7.67 -24.13 2.46
C ASN A 588 6.54 -24.95 3.09
N SER A 589 6.41 -24.95 4.42
CA SER A 589 5.27 -25.60 5.08
C SER A 589 3.92 -24.95 4.75
N ALA A 590 3.87 -23.62 4.60
CA ALA A 590 2.66 -22.92 4.19
C ALA A 590 2.24 -23.28 2.76
N LEU A 591 3.19 -23.39 1.83
CA LEU A 591 2.92 -23.85 0.47
C LEU A 591 2.49 -25.32 0.44
N ASP A 592 3.05 -26.18 1.29
CA ASP A 592 2.60 -27.57 1.44
C ASP A 592 1.12 -27.62 1.88
N GLU A 593 0.71 -26.76 2.83
CA GLU A 593 -0.68 -26.65 3.27
C GLU A 593 -1.61 -26.13 2.15
N ILE A 594 -1.16 -25.13 1.39
CA ILE A 594 -1.90 -24.59 0.24
C ILE A 594 -2.09 -25.64 -0.85
N GLU A 595 -1.05 -26.41 -1.17
CA GLU A 595 -1.07 -27.51 -2.13
C GLU A 595 -1.97 -28.67 -1.65
N ALA A 596 -1.89 -29.02 -0.37
CA ALA A 596 -2.71 -30.07 0.24
C ALA A 596 -4.21 -29.69 0.20
N MET A 597 -4.54 -28.43 0.48
CA MET A 597 -5.90 -27.91 0.36
C MET A 597 -6.34 -27.68 -1.09
N LYS A 598 -5.40 -27.62 -2.03
CA LYS A 598 -5.61 -27.16 -3.41
C LYS A 598 -6.27 -25.78 -3.45
N TYR A 599 -5.81 -24.88 -2.58
CA TYR A 599 -6.39 -23.55 -2.43
C TYR A 599 -5.69 -22.54 -3.34
N PRO A 600 -6.37 -21.95 -4.34
CA PRO A 600 -5.73 -21.04 -5.30
C PRO A 600 -5.63 -19.60 -4.78
N GLY A 601 -6.23 -19.29 -3.62
CA GLY A 601 -6.22 -17.97 -3.02
C GLY A 601 -4.89 -17.62 -2.36
N ILE A 602 -3.82 -17.60 -3.14
CA ILE A 602 -2.46 -17.27 -2.71
C ILE A 602 -1.86 -16.20 -3.64
N VAL A 603 -1.23 -15.19 -3.03
CA VAL A 603 -0.53 -14.11 -3.73
C VAL A 603 0.82 -13.90 -3.09
N SER A 604 1.93 -13.88 -3.85
CA SER A 604 3.17 -13.21 -3.39
C SER A 604 3.11 -11.79 -3.91
N SER A 605 3.00 -10.84 -2.99
CA SER A 605 2.55 -9.49 -3.29
C SER A 605 3.67 -8.52 -3.64
N HIS A 606 4.92 -8.77 -3.22
CA HIS A 606 6.02 -7.82 -3.44
C HIS A 606 7.43 -8.44 -3.31
N SER A 607 7.59 -9.69 -3.76
CA SER A 607 8.87 -10.39 -3.90
C SER A 607 9.60 -10.77 -2.61
N TRP A 608 9.01 -10.72 -1.43
CA TRP A 608 9.61 -11.26 -0.20
C TRP A 608 9.44 -12.79 -0.05
N SER A 609 9.42 -13.48 -1.18
CA SER A 609 9.44 -14.94 -1.31
C SER A 609 10.67 -15.36 -2.11
N THR A 610 11.18 -16.57 -1.86
CA THR A 610 12.34 -17.12 -2.57
C THR A 610 11.97 -17.69 -3.96
N PRO A 611 12.93 -17.79 -4.90
CA PRO A 611 12.64 -18.24 -6.26
C PRO A 611 11.98 -19.62 -6.38
N ASP A 612 12.22 -20.54 -5.44
CA ASP A 612 11.59 -21.86 -5.37
C ASP A 612 10.07 -21.79 -5.05
N ALA A 613 9.62 -20.73 -4.39
CA ALA A 613 8.21 -20.54 -4.05
C ALA A 613 7.37 -20.10 -5.26
N TYR A 614 7.93 -19.32 -6.18
CA TYR A 614 7.15 -18.72 -7.28
C TYR A 614 6.52 -19.75 -8.23
N PRO A 615 7.24 -20.78 -8.71
CA PRO A 615 6.63 -21.84 -9.52
C PRO A 615 5.54 -22.61 -8.77
N ARG A 616 5.65 -22.76 -7.45
CA ARG A 616 4.62 -23.41 -6.62
C ARG A 616 3.36 -22.57 -6.53
N ILE A 617 3.49 -21.25 -6.35
CA ILE A 617 2.37 -20.30 -6.32
C ILE A 617 1.62 -20.31 -7.66
N TYR A 618 2.32 -20.22 -8.80
CA TYR A 618 1.67 -20.31 -10.12
C TYR A 618 0.98 -21.67 -10.33
N ARG A 619 1.62 -22.77 -9.91
CA ARG A 619 1.05 -24.12 -9.99
C ARG A 619 -0.20 -24.29 -9.12
N ALA A 620 -0.27 -23.63 -7.97
CA ALA A 620 -1.47 -23.59 -7.13
C ALA A 620 -2.62 -22.79 -7.77
N GLY A 621 -2.35 -22.05 -8.85
CA GLY A 621 -3.29 -21.13 -9.47
C GLY A 621 -3.38 -19.77 -8.77
N GLY A 622 -2.34 -19.42 -8.01
CA GLY A 622 -2.15 -18.12 -7.39
C GLY A 622 -1.78 -17.02 -8.37
N PHE A 623 -1.39 -15.87 -7.83
CA PHE A 623 -0.95 -14.70 -8.61
C PHE A 623 0.31 -14.11 -7.98
N ILE A 624 1.22 -13.57 -8.78
CA ILE A 624 2.46 -12.97 -8.28
C ILE A 624 2.58 -11.56 -8.82
N THR A 625 2.96 -10.65 -7.93
CA THR A 625 3.31 -9.27 -8.26
C THR A 625 4.73 -9.00 -7.79
N PRO A 626 5.71 -9.00 -8.70
CA PRO A 626 7.09 -8.73 -8.30
C PRO A 626 7.20 -7.31 -7.76
N TYR A 627 8.14 -7.09 -6.82
CA TYR A 627 8.48 -5.75 -6.35
C TYR A 627 8.72 -4.83 -7.56
N ALA A 628 8.20 -3.60 -7.55
CA ALA A 628 8.32 -2.73 -8.71
C ALA A 628 9.79 -2.47 -9.07
N GLY A 629 10.59 -1.93 -8.13
CA GLY A 629 11.98 -1.56 -8.40
C GLY A 629 12.12 -0.60 -9.59
N ASP A 630 13.31 -0.54 -10.19
CA ASP A 630 13.51 0.24 -11.42
C ASP A 630 13.06 -0.53 -12.68
N SER A 631 13.00 0.19 -13.79
CA SER A 631 12.51 -0.38 -15.06
C SER A 631 13.39 -1.50 -15.62
N THR A 632 14.70 -1.46 -15.39
CA THR A 632 15.65 -2.46 -15.87
C THR A 632 15.50 -3.77 -15.09
N GLY A 633 15.47 -3.65 -13.76
CA GLY A 633 15.24 -4.78 -12.87
C GLY A 633 13.88 -5.45 -13.11
N PHE A 634 12.82 -4.67 -13.25
CA PHE A 634 11.49 -5.23 -13.48
C PHE A 634 11.37 -5.97 -14.81
N VAL A 635 11.99 -5.49 -15.89
CA VAL A 635 12.01 -6.21 -17.17
C VAL A 635 12.74 -7.55 -17.04
N ALA A 636 13.81 -7.63 -16.24
CA ALA A 636 14.48 -8.90 -15.95
C ALA A 636 13.56 -9.85 -15.17
N LYS A 637 12.91 -9.36 -14.10
CA LYS A 637 11.93 -10.14 -13.32
C LYS A 637 10.80 -10.68 -14.19
N TRP A 638 10.18 -9.82 -15.00
CA TRP A 638 9.10 -10.21 -15.90
C TRP A 638 9.48 -11.39 -16.81
N ARG A 639 10.72 -11.41 -17.34
CA ARG A 639 11.20 -12.52 -18.19
C ARG A 639 11.28 -13.84 -17.45
N GLU A 640 11.74 -13.83 -16.20
CA GLU A 640 11.75 -15.03 -15.35
C GLU A 640 10.32 -15.51 -15.04
N HIS A 641 9.43 -14.59 -14.65
CA HIS A 641 8.03 -14.95 -14.36
C HIS A 641 7.29 -15.52 -15.57
N VAL A 642 7.56 -15.05 -16.80
CA VAL A 642 7.03 -15.66 -18.03
C VAL A 642 7.45 -17.13 -18.14
N GLY A 643 8.64 -17.48 -17.65
CA GLY A 643 9.14 -18.85 -17.58
C GLY A 643 8.39 -19.74 -16.58
N TRP A 644 7.63 -19.16 -15.65
CA TRP A 644 6.88 -19.89 -14.61
C TRP A 644 5.36 -19.91 -14.82
N ALA A 645 4.88 -19.34 -15.91
CA ALA A 645 3.46 -19.35 -16.25
C ALA A 645 2.90 -20.78 -16.30
N ASP A 646 1.74 -21.02 -15.68
CA ASP A 646 1.07 -22.31 -15.71
C ASP A 646 -0.05 -22.32 -16.77
N HIS A 647 0.00 -23.28 -17.70
CA HIS A 647 -0.91 -23.38 -18.83
C HIS A 647 -2.39 -23.62 -18.47
N ARG A 648 -2.69 -23.97 -17.22
CA ARG A 648 -4.05 -24.21 -16.73
C ARG A 648 -4.80 -22.91 -16.46
N TYR A 649 -4.09 -21.78 -16.38
CA TYR A 649 -4.66 -20.51 -15.94
C TYR A 649 -4.35 -19.37 -16.90
N TYR A 650 -5.25 -18.40 -16.95
CA TYR A 650 -5.08 -17.17 -17.70
C TYR A 650 -3.82 -16.40 -17.25
N TRP A 651 -3.01 -15.94 -18.21
CA TRP A 651 -1.76 -15.23 -17.93
C TRP A 651 -1.94 -13.71 -17.87
N GLY A 652 -1.31 -13.11 -16.85
CA GLY A 652 -1.12 -11.68 -16.67
C GLY A 652 -0.20 -11.44 -15.48
N ILE A 653 0.40 -10.26 -15.40
CA ILE A 653 1.33 -9.90 -14.32
C ILE A 653 0.97 -8.52 -13.76
N GLY A 654 1.24 -8.30 -12.47
CA GLY A 654 1.16 -7.00 -11.82
C GLY A 654 2.49 -6.61 -11.20
N TYR A 655 2.50 -5.63 -10.30
CA TYR A 655 3.66 -5.27 -9.49
C TYR A 655 3.24 -5.01 -8.04
N GLY A 656 4.18 -5.07 -7.11
CA GLY A 656 4.02 -4.64 -5.72
C GLY A 656 4.83 -3.38 -5.51
N ALA A 657 4.16 -2.25 -5.24
CA ALA A 657 4.83 -0.97 -5.07
C ALA A 657 5.56 -0.86 -3.74
N ASP A 658 4.93 -1.33 -2.66
CA ASP A 658 5.38 -1.12 -1.28
C ASP A 658 5.65 0.37 -0.96
N MET A 659 4.94 1.24 -1.69
CA MET A 659 5.00 2.68 -1.48
C MET A 659 4.47 2.98 -0.07
N ASN A 660 5.23 3.80 0.66
CA ASN A 660 5.07 4.12 2.07
C ASN A 660 5.31 2.96 3.07
N GLY A 661 5.74 1.76 2.64
CA GLY A 661 6.08 0.64 3.54
C GLY A 661 7.52 0.65 4.07
N LEU A 662 8.20 1.79 3.93
CA LEU A 662 9.66 1.92 4.12
C LEU A 662 10.49 1.12 3.08
N GLY A 663 9.87 0.74 1.95
CA GLY A 663 10.54 0.20 0.78
C GLY A 663 10.92 1.28 -0.23
N ALA A 664 12.18 1.28 -0.67
CA ALA A 664 12.67 2.26 -1.65
C ALA A 664 12.11 2.01 -3.05
N GLN A 665 11.76 3.10 -3.73
CA GLN A 665 11.06 3.05 -5.02
C GLN A 665 12.04 3.00 -6.20
N GLY A 666 11.49 2.82 -7.39
CA GLY A 666 12.27 2.66 -8.63
C GLY A 666 13.12 3.89 -8.96
N ASP A 667 14.42 3.69 -9.12
CA ASP A 667 15.37 4.74 -9.45
C ASP A 667 15.24 5.21 -10.90
N PRO A 668 15.61 6.47 -11.21
CA PRO A 668 15.69 6.94 -12.58
C PRO A 668 16.78 6.18 -13.36
N ARG A 669 16.51 5.84 -14.62
CA ARG A 669 17.55 5.30 -15.52
C ARG A 669 18.59 6.35 -15.96
N GLY A 670 18.27 7.64 -15.81
CA GLY A 670 19.06 8.76 -16.32
C GLY A 670 18.43 9.43 -17.53
N THR A 671 18.74 10.70 -17.75
CA THR A 671 18.22 11.52 -18.86
C THR A 671 19.01 11.38 -20.15
N ASP A 672 20.19 10.76 -20.08
CA ASP A 672 21.15 10.57 -21.16
C ASP A 672 21.14 9.15 -21.74
N VAL A 673 20.27 8.28 -21.23
CA VAL A 673 20.04 6.94 -21.81
C VAL A 673 19.62 7.04 -23.28
N ALA A 674 19.89 5.99 -24.07
CA ALA A 674 19.64 6.01 -25.51
C ALA A 674 18.15 6.12 -25.89
N ASP A 675 17.26 5.66 -25.00
CA ASP A 675 15.83 5.52 -25.21
C ASP A 675 15.00 6.09 -24.04
N PRO A 676 15.15 7.39 -23.70
CA PRO A 676 14.44 7.97 -22.58
C PRO A 676 12.93 8.05 -22.86
N VAL A 677 12.12 8.11 -21.80
CA VAL A 677 10.70 8.43 -21.93
C VAL A 677 10.57 9.85 -22.47
N THR A 678 9.76 10.02 -23.51
CA THR A 678 9.48 11.32 -24.12
C THR A 678 8.01 11.65 -23.97
N TYR A 679 7.73 12.90 -23.59
CA TYR A 679 6.37 13.37 -23.31
C TYR A 679 5.84 14.28 -24.42
N PRO A 680 4.53 14.23 -24.72
CA PRO A 680 3.57 13.24 -24.22
C PRO A 680 3.73 11.87 -24.90
N PHE A 681 3.24 10.82 -24.26
CA PHE A 681 3.11 9.49 -24.86
C PHE A 681 1.67 8.97 -24.76
N THR A 682 1.37 7.91 -25.52
CA THR A 682 0.06 7.23 -25.46
C THR A 682 0.12 6.12 -24.41
N GLY A 683 -0.66 6.25 -23.34
CA GLY A 683 -0.78 5.25 -22.29
C GLY A 683 -1.81 4.16 -22.60
N MET A 684 -2.03 3.26 -21.64
CA MET A 684 -3.06 2.22 -21.76
C MET A 684 -4.45 2.83 -21.98
N GLY A 685 -5.25 2.18 -22.85
CA GLY A 685 -6.59 2.67 -23.18
C GLY A 685 -6.62 3.89 -24.11
N GLY A 686 -5.47 4.31 -24.66
CA GLY A 686 -5.39 5.39 -25.64
C GLY A 686 -5.37 6.79 -25.03
N VAL A 687 -5.20 6.91 -23.71
CA VAL A 687 -5.05 8.21 -23.03
C VAL A 687 -3.71 8.85 -23.39
N THR A 688 -3.65 10.17 -23.37
CA THR A 688 -2.38 10.90 -23.53
C THR A 688 -1.80 11.20 -22.15
N VAL A 689 -0.62 10.65 -21.87
CA VAL A 689 0.12 10.89 -20.63
C VAL A 689 1.10 12.03 -20.85
N ARG A 690 1.04 13.07 -20.00
CA ARG A 690 1.97 14.18 -20.00
C ARG A 690 2.84 14.15 -18.73
N GLN A 691 3.91 14.92 -18.79
CA GLN A 691 4.81 15.10 -17.66
C GLN A 691 4.02 15.67 -16.46
N GLN A 692 4.19 15.04 -15.28
CA GLN A 692 3.35 15.31 -14.13
C GLN A 692 3.76 16.62 -13.44
N HIS A 693 2.78 17.45 -13.09
CA HIS A 693 2.97 18.71 -12.38
C HIS A 693 2.33 18.63 -10.99
N ALA A 694 3.05 19.07 -9.95
CA ALA A 694 2.49 19.27 -8.63
C ALA A 694 2.98 20.61 -8.06
N GLY A 695 2.09 21.58 -7.99
CA GLY A 695 2.44 22.93 -7.53
C GLY A 695 3.42 23.59 -8.49
N LYS A 696 4.67 23.77 -8.07
CA LYS A 696 5.77 24.32 -8.87
C LYS A 696 6.72 23.25 -9.40
N ARG A 697 6.58 22.00 -8.96
CA ARG A 697 7.43 20.88 -9.40
C ARG A 697 6.84 20.24 -10.65
N VAL A 698 7.72 19.86 -11.56
CA VAL A 698 7.43 19.05 -12.75
C VAL A 698 8.27 17.79 -12.64
N TYR A 699 7.64 16.61 -12.57
CA TYR A 699 8.33 15.33 -12.40
C TYR A 699 8.64 14.68 -13.73
N ASP A 700 9.88 14.22 -13.90
CA ASP A 700 10.38 13.48 -15.06
C ASP A 700 10.84 12.09 -14.61
N ILE A 701 10.20 11.02 -15.10
CA ILE A 701 10.60 9.64 -14.74
C ILE A 701 12.08 9.36 -15.03
N ASN A 702 12.66 10.02 -16.04
CA ASN A 702 14.06 9.80 -16.43
C ASN A 702 15.05 10.42 -15.42
N ALA A 703 14.64 11.45 -14.68
CA ALA A 703 15.48 12.16 -13.72
C ALA A 703 15.10 11.87 -12.26
N ASP A 704 13.82 11.62 -12.00
CA ASP A 704 13.22 11.54 -10.68
C ASP A 704 12.86 10.10 -10.27
N GLY A 705 12.87 9.15 -11.21
CA GLY A 705 12.40 7.80 -10.94
C GLY A 705 10.92 7.79 -10.52
N VAL A 706 10.51 6.77 -9.78
CA VAL A 706 9.16 6.65 -9.21
C VAL A 706 9.10 7.43 -7.90
N ALA A 707 9.26 8.75 -7.98
CA ALA A 707 9.22 9.65 -6.84
C ALA A 707 7.88 9.67 -6.10
N GLN A 708 6.77 9.46 -6.81
CA GLN A 708 5.42 9.40 -6.24
C GLN A 708 4.52 8.49 -7.08
N TYR A 709 3.45 7.98 -6.47
CA TYR A 709 2.62 6.89 -7.00
C TYR A 709 2.02 7.16 -8.39
N GLY A 710 1.75 8.42 -8.68
CA GLY A 710 1.24 8.89 -9.95
C GLY A 710 2.22 8.73 -11.11
N LEU A 711 3.49 8.36 -10.90
CA LEU A 711 4.47 8.10 -11.97
C LEU A 711 4.46 6.65 -12.50
N TYR A 712 3.64 5.75 -11.96
CA TYR A 712 3.55 4.38 -12.48
C TYR A 712 3.14 4.29 -13.97
N PRO A 713 2.27 5.15 -14.54
CA PRO A 713 2.05 5.17 -15.99
C PRO A 713 3.34 5.47 -16.79
N ASP A 714 4.22 6.31 -16.26
CA ASP A 714 5.50 6.70 -16.84
C ASP A 714 6.52 5.57 -16.71
N TRP A 715 6.56 4.92 -15.53
CA TRP A 715 7.35 3.72 -15.29
C TRP A 715 6.97 2.60 -16.25
N ILE A 716 5.67 2.33 -16.47
CA ILE A 716 5.21 1.34 -17.46
C ILE A 716 5.69 1.72 -18.87
N GLN A 717 5.61 2.99 -19.26
CA GLN A 717 6.15 3.43 -20.53
C GLN A 717 7.66 3.18 -20.61
N ASP A 718 8.38 3.41 -19.53
CA ASP A 718 9.82 3.15 -19.44
C ASP A 718 10.13 1.65 -19.54
N LEU A 719 9.34 0.78 -18.90
CA LEU A 719 9.43 -0.68 -19.08
C LEU A 719 9.34 -1.08 -20.55
N THR A 720 8.40 -0.50 -21.30
CA THR A 720 8.26 -0.84 -22.73
C THR A 720 9.48 -0.42 -23.55
N LYS A 721 10.15 0.68 -23.18
CA LYS A 721 11.39 1.16 -23.84
C LYS A 721 12.53 0.19 -23.55
N VAL A 722 12.80 -0.06 -22.27
CA VAL A 722 13.85 -1.00 -21.82
C VAL A 722 13.67 -2.38 -22.45
N ALA A 723 12.45 -2.93 -22.39
CA ALA A 723 12.14 -4.23 -22.94
C ALA A 723 12.32 -4.24 -24.47
N GLY A 724 11.78 -3.24 -25.18
CA GLY A 724 11.86 -3.15 -26.64
C GLY A 724 13.28 -2.94 -27.18
N THR A 725 14.10 -2.15 -26.47
CA THR A 725 15.51 -1.90 -26.82
C THR A 725 16.36 -3.14 -26.58
N SER A 726 16.15 -3.84 -25.46
CA SER A 726 16.90 -5.06 -25.15
C SER A 726 16.49 -6.26 -26.00
N LYS A 727 15.22 -6.36 -26.41
CA LYS A 727 14.74 -7.41 -27.32
C LYS A 727 13.51 -6.95 -28.12
N PRO A 728 13.59 -6.94 -29.48
CA PRO A 728 12.46 -6.53 -30.31
C PRO A 728 11.18 -7.33 -30.02
N GLY A 729 10.07 -6.61 -29.86
CA GLY A 729 8.75 -7.17 -29.52
C GLY A 729 8.46 -7.28 -28.03
N ASP A 730 9.48 -7.33 -27.16
CA ASP A 730 9.26 -7.47 -25.71
C ASP A 730 8.55 -6.23 -25.13
N GLY A 731 8.76 -5.03 -25.69
CA GLY A 731 8.06 -3.81 -25.25
C GLY A 731 6.54 -3.87 -25.37
N ALA A 732 6.02 -4.47 -26.45
CA ALA A 732 4.58 -4.71 -26.60
C ALA A 732 4.12 -5.89 -25.74
N ALA A 733 4.96 -6.91 -25.59
CA ALA A 733 4.67 -8.11 -24.81
C ALA A 733 4.50 -7.81 -23.30
N ILE A 734 5.39 -7.03 -22.69
CA ILE A 734 5.28 -6.65 -21.28
C ILE A 734 4.07 -5.75 -21.05
N LEU A 735 3.81 -4.80 -21.95
CA LEU A 735 2.63 -3.94 -21.86
C LEU A 735 1.34 -4.76 -21.88
N GLU A 736 1.27 -5.78 -22.74
CA GLU A 736 0.11 -6.66 -22.83
C GLU A 736 -0.05 -7.54 -21.58
N ASP A 737 1.02 -8.14 -21.07
CA ASP A 737 0.95 -8.95 -19.86
C ASP A 737 0.51 -8.12 -18.64
N MET A 738 0.98 -6.87 -18.53
CA MET A 738 0.53 -5.93 -17.51
C MET A 738 -0.94 -5.52 -17.71
N SER A 739 -1.37 -5.33 -18.96
CA SER A 739 -2.78 -5.02 -19.29
C SER A 739 -3.72 -6.16 -18.91
N ARG A 740 -3.23 -7.40 -18.90
CA ARG A 740 -3.95 -8.61 -18.51
C ARG A 740 -3.93 -8.88 -17.01
N GLY A 741 -3.05 -8.22 -16.25
CA GLY A 741 -2.85 -8.44 -14.81
C GLY A 741 -4.15 -8.37 -13.99
N ALA A 742 -5.03 -7.40 -14.28
CA ALA A 742 -6.29 -7.26 -13.54
C ALA A 742 -7.23 -8.45 -13.74
N GLU A 743 -7.30 -9.00 -14.95
CA GLU A 743 -8.10 -10.20 -15.21
C GLU A 743 -7.51 -11.42 -14.51
N ALA A 744 -6.19 -11.60 -14.58
CA ALA A 744 -5.48 -12.71 -13.94
C ALA A 744 -5.68 -12.72 -12.41
N TYR A 745 -5.54 -11.57 -11.76
CA TYR A 745 -5.82 -11.41 -10.32
C TYR A 745 -7.28 -11.75 -9.99
N LEU A 746 -8.24 -11.22 -10.76
CA LEU A 746 -9.67 -11.51 -10.53
C LEU A 746 -9.99 -12.98 -10.73
N GLN A 747 -9.38 -13.65 -11.70
CA GLN A 747 -9.60 -15.08 -11.91
C GLN A 747 -9.01 -15.92 -10.78
N MET A 748 -7.83 -15.56 -10.24
CA MET A 748 -7.33 -16.19 -9.01
C MET A 748 -8.32 -16.03 -7.87
N TRP A 749 -8.82 -14.81 -7.65
CA TRP A 749 -9.73 -14.52 -6.56
C TRP A 749 -11.10 -15.21 -6.74
N GLU A 750 -11.61 -15.35 -7.97
CA GLU A 750 -12.81 -16.15 -8.27
C GLU A 750 -12.60 -17.61 -7.87
N ARG A 751 -11.44 -18.21 -8.21
CA ARG A 751 -11.13 -19.59 -7.82
C ARG A 751 -11.05 -19.74 -6.30
N ALA A 752 -10.49 -18.76 -5.60
CA ALA A 752 -10.44 -18.73 -4.14
C ALA A 752 -11.84 -18.76 -3.50
N THR A 753 -12.87 -18.27 -4.21
CA THR A 753 -14.28 -18.35 -3.78
C THR A 753 -14.99 -19.66 -4.15
N GLY A 754 -14.28 -20.64 -4.72
CA GLY A 754 -14.81 -21.96 -5.08
C GLY A 754 -15.24 -22.13 -6.53
N ILE A 755 -14.96 -21.17 -7.41
CA ILE A 755 -15.20 -21.33 -8.85
C ILE A 755 -14.10 -22.21 -9.46
N ALA A 756 -14.46 -23.29 -10.15
CA ALA A 756 -13.48 -24.14 -10.84
C ALA A 756 -12.78 -23.37 -11.99
N PRO A 757 -11.52 -23.69 -12.34
CA PRO A 757 -10.85 -23.04 -13.49
C PRO A 757 -11.54 -23.39 -14.81
N ASP A 758 -11.17 -22.71 -15.89
CA ASP A 758 -11.86 -22.89 -17.17
C ASP A 758 -11.61 -24.27 -17.78
N SER A 759 -12.66 -24.85 -18.35
CA SER A 759 -12.62 -26.21 -18.91
C SER A 759 -11.91 -26.31 -20.26
N CYS A 760 -11.52 -25.19 -20.86
CA CYS A 760 -10.82 -25.19 -22.14
C CYS A 760 -9.33 -25.45 -21.95
N ARG A 761 -8.72 -24.76 -20.98
CA ARG A 761 -7.35 -24.99 -20.50
C ARG A 761 -7.23 -26.25 -19.64
N ASN A 762 -8.34 -26.70 -19.04
CA ASN A 762 -8.40 -27.85 -18.14
C ASN A 762 -9.39 -28.92 -18.68
N PRO A 763 -8.96 -29.80 -19.62
CA PRO A 763 -9.85 -30.76 -20.29
C PRO A 763 -10.59 -31.72 -19.37
N GLU A 764 -10.02 -32.05 -18.21
CA GLU A 764 -10.60 -32.91 -17.19
C GLU A 764 -11.87 -32.30 -16.55
N LEU A 765 -12.05 -30.99 -16.65
CA LEU A 765 -13.22 -30.28 -16.15
C LEU A 765 -14.37 -30.20 -17.18
N ARG A 766 -14.14 -30.65 -18.42
CA ARG A 766 -15.16 -30.61 -19.49
C ARG A 766 -16.34 -31.50 -19.14
N GLN A 767 -17.48 -30.87 -18.89
CA GLN A 767 -18.75 -31.57 -18.66
C GLN A 767 -19.35 -32.07 -19.98
N PRO A 768 -20.11 -33.18 -19.99
CA PRO A 768 -20.84 -33.58 -21.18
C PRO A 768 -21.81 -32.48 -21.63
N VAL A 769 -21.92 -32.22 -22.94
CA VAL A 769 -22.78 -31.14 -23.46
C VAL A 769 -24.22 -31.24 -22.94
N ARG A 770 -24.80 -32.46 -22.88
CA ARG A 770 -26.14 -32.69 -22.32
C ARG A 770 -26.30 -32.25 -20.85
N VAL A 771 -25.21 -32.27 -20.08
CA VAL A 771 -25.20 -31.83 -18.68
C VAL A 771 -25.16 -30.31 -18.61
N VAL A 772 -24.36 -29.67 -19.47
CA VAL A 772 -24.32 -28.20 -19.58
C VAL A 772 -25.69 -27.66 -20.01
N GLU A 773 -26.27 -28.22 -21.08
CA GLU A 773 -27.60 -27.86 -21.60
C GLU A 773 -28.73 -28.11 -20.58
N GLY A 774 -28.58 -29.10 -19.70
CA GLY A 774 -29.57 -29.39 -18.66
C GLY A 774 -29.44 -28.57 -17.38
N ARG A 775 -28.30 -27.89 -17.17
CA ARG A 775 -28.02 -27.12 -15.94
C ARG A 775 -28.04 -25.61 -16.15
N ILE A 776 -27.70 -25.14 -17.35
CA ILE A 776 -27.78 -23.72 -17.70
C ILE A 776 -29.15 -23.44 -18.32
N HIS A 777 -29.90 -22.52 -17.70
CA HIS A 777 -31.21 -22.10 -18.17
C HIS A 777 -31.36 -20.58 -18.13
N ASP A 778 -32.37 -20.06 -18.82
CA ASP A 778 -32.68 -18.63 -18.87
C ASP A 778 -32.85 -18.04 -17.46
N GLY A 779 -32.41 -16.79 -17.28
CA GLY A 779 -32.46 -16.07 -16.00
C GLY A 779 -31.33 -16.39 -15.01
N MET A 780 -30.47 -17.37 -15.29
CA MET A 780 -29.29 -17.61 -14.43
C MET A 780 -28.34 -16.41 -14.45
N SER A 781 -27.82 -16.00 -13.30
CA SER A 781 -26.79 -14.96 -13.26
C SER A 781 -25.45 -15.47 -13.80
N THR A 782 -24.57 -14.55 -14.22
CA THR A 782 -23.17 -14.87 -14.61
C THR A 782 -22.44 -15.67 -13.55
N ARG A 783 -22.67 -15.37 -12.26
CA ARG A 783 -22.10 -16.12 -11.14
C ARG A 783 -22.65 -17.54 -11.05
N ALA A 784 -23.97 -17.71 -11.16
CA ALA A 784 -24.59 -19.03 -11.12
C ALA A 784 -24.11 -19.93 -12.27
N VAL A 785 -23.88 -19.35 -13.46
CA VAL A 785 -23.26 -20.07 -14.58
C VAL A 785 -21.85 -20.53 -14.22
N MET A 786 -21.02 -19.64 -13.66
CA MET A 786 -19.65 -20.01 -13.25
C MET A 786 -19.61 -21.06 -12.14
N GLU A 787 -20.52 -20.98 -11.17
CA GLU A 787 -20.66 -22.01 -10.12
C GLU A 787 -21.07 -23.37 -10.71
N THR A 788 -21.70 -23.38 -11.89
CA THR A 788 -22.18 -24.59 -12.56
C THR A 788 -21.12 -25.24 -13.46
N VAL A 789 -20.38 -24.44 -14.24
CA VAL A 789 -19.48 -24.93 -15.30
C VAL A 789 -18.03 -24.44 -15.19
N GLY A 790 -17.68 -23.68 -14.16
CA GLY A 790 -16.34 -23.13 -13.95
C GLY A 790 -16.15 -21.74 -14.58
N GLN A 791 -14.92 -21.25 -14.53
CA GLN A 791 -14.55 -19.98 -15.17
C GLN A 791 -14.76 -20.08 -16.69
N PRO A 792 -15.22 -19.00 -17.34
CA PRO A 792 -15.26 -18.93 -18.78
C PRO A 792 -13.85 -18.80 -19.35
N TYR A 793 -13.61 -19.49 -20.47
CA TYR A 793 -12.39 -19.37 -21.25
C TYR A 793 -12.25 -17.97 -21.86
N THR A 794 -13.37 -17.38 -22.30
CA THR A 794 -13.44 -15.97 -22.74
C THR A 794 -14.67 -15.28 -22.18
N ARG A 795 -14.55 -13.98 -21.86
CA ARG A 795 -15.66 -13.12 -21.40
C ARG A 795 -15.80 -11.90 -22.30
N LEU A 796 -16.26 -12.08 -23.53
CA LEU A 796 -16.27 -11.03 -24.55
C LEU A 796 -17.64 -10.35 -24.61
N GLY A 797 -17.72 -9.12 -24.10
CA GLY A 797 -18.95 -8.35 -24.11
C GLY A 797 -20.07 -9.01 -23.32
N ASP A 798 -21.09 -9.51 -24.02
CA ASP A 798 -22.31 -10.09 -23.44
C ASP A 798 -22.30 -11.62 -23.39
N HIS A 799 -21.20 -12.29 -23.73
CA HIS A 799 -21.16 -13.74 -23.75
C HIS A 799 -19.92 -14.34 -23.10
N TYR A 800 -20.13 -15.51 -22.51
CA TYR A 800 -19.09 -16.37 -21.96
C TYR A 800 -18.93 -17.60 -22.85
N THR A 801 -17.68 -18.02 -23.07
CA THR A 801 -17.36 -19.25 -23.79
C THR A 801 -16.73 -20.28 -22.86
N PHE A 802 -17.13 -21.54 -22.99
CA PHE A 802 -16.63 -22.68 -22.22
C PHE A 802 -16.37 -23.88 -23.14
N CYS A 803 -15.71 -24.91 -22.63
CA CYS A 803 -15.51 -26.17 -23.32
C CYS A 803 -16.29 -27.30 -22.65
N ALA A 804 -16.97 -28.10 -23.47
CA ALA A 804 -17.71 -29.28 -23.08
C ALA A 804 -17.24 -30.47 -23.93
N ARG A 805 -17.80 -31.65 -23.67
CA ARG A 805 -17.47 -32.86 -24.43
C ARG A 805 -18.70 -33.65 -24.85
N THR A 806 -18.55 -34.42 -25.91
CA THR A 806 -19.49 -35.45 -26.36
C THR A 806 -18.82 -36.82 -26.32
N GLY A 807 -19.49 -37.86 -26.83
CA GLY A 807 -18.84 -39.15 -27.02
C GLY A 807 -17.87 -39.19 -28.21
N GLN A 808 -17.88 -38.18 -29.08
CA GLN A 808 -17.14 -38.15 -30.35
C GLN A 808 -16.13 -37.01 -30.43
N ASP A 809 -16.33 -35.96 -29.64
CA ASP A 809 -15.54 -34.73 -29.65
C ASP A 809 -15.31 -34.30 -28.19
N ASP A 810 -14.03 -34.10 -27.82
CA ASP A 810 -13.63 -33.72 -26.48
C ASP A 810 -13.46 -32.21 -26.28
N ASP A 811 -13.59 -31.37 -27.32
CA ASP A 811 -13.51 -29.91 -27.27
C ASP A 811 -14.69 -29.25 -28.01
N VAL A 812 -15.89 -29.38 -27.44
CA VAL A 812 -17.08 -28.69 -27.94
C VAL A 812 -17.23 -27.33 -27.27
N ARG A 813 -17.10 -26.24 -28.04
CA ARG A 813 -17.26 -24.89 -27.50
C ARG A 813 -18.74 -24.57 -27.28
N MET A 814 -19.05 -24.10 -26.07
CA MET A 814 -20.38 -23.66 -25.65
C MET A 814 -20.33 -22.16 -25.38
N GLN A 815 -21.31 -21.43 -25.89
CA GLN A 815 -21.47 -19.99 -25.66
C GLN A 815 -22.77 -19.72 -24.90
N VAL A 816 -22.64 -18.99 -23.80
CA VAL A 816 -23.75 -18.47 -22.99
C VAL A 816 -23.85 -16.97 -23.24
N THR A 817 -25.02 -16.48 -23.64
CA THR A 817 -25.29 -15.06 -23.84
C THR A 817 -26.09 -14.51 -22.69
N PHE A 818 -25.74 -13.31 -22.23
CA PHE A 818 -26.34 -12.62 -21.11
C PHE A 818 -26.97 -11.30 -21.54
N ASP A 819 -27.98 -10.86 -20.81
CA ASP A 819 -28.52 -9.51 -20.95
C ASP A 819 -27.65 -8.45 -20.23
N ARG A 820 -28.14 -7.21 -20.11
CA ARG A 820 -27.42 -6.14 -19.39
C ARG A 820 -27.34 -6.36 -17.88
N ALA A 821 -28.29 -7.08 -17.29
CA ALA A 821 -28.28 -7.43 -15.87
C ALA A 821 -27.29 -8.57 -15.57
N GLY A 822 -26.85 -9.29 -16.60
CA GLY A 822 -25.99 -10.47 -16.47
C GLY A 822 -26.79 -11.74 -16.26
N GLU A 823 -28.01 -11.80 -16.82
CA GLU A 823 -28.89 -12.96 -16.78
C GLU A 823 -28.86 -13.69 -18.12
N VAL A 824 -28.82 -15.03 -18.08
CA VAL A 824 -28.77 -15.87 -19.29
C VAL A 824 -30.01 -15.64 -20.16
N THR A 825 -29.77 -15.46 -21.46
CA THR A 825 -30.80 -15.32 -22.50
C THR A 825 -30.67 -16.36 -23.60
N ALA A 826 -29.49 -16.99 -23.75
CA ALA A 826 -29.27 -18.07 -24.69
C ALA A 826 -28.07 -18.94 -24.29
N LEU A 827 -28.14 -20.21 -24.66
CA LEU A 827 -27.02 -21.15 -24.67
C LEU A 827 -26.97 -21.83 -26.04
N ARG A 828 -25.79 -21.88 -26.65
CA ARG A 828 -25.58 -22.57 -27.93
C ARG A 828 -24.20 -23.20 -28.03
N ARG A 829 -24.07 -24.20 -28.90
CA ARG A 829 -22.77 -24.68 -29.37
C ARG A 829 -22.22 -23.67 -30.39
N VAL A 830 -20.92 -23.43 -30.36
CA VAL A 830 -20.21 -22.56 -31.32
C VAL A 830 -18.99 -23.32 -31.82
N GLY A 831 -18.59 -23.10 -33.08
CA GLY A 831 -17.56 -23.91 -33.74
C GLY A 831 -18.02 -24.38 -35.09
#